data_AF-A0A495ZGR2-F1
#
_entry.id   AF-A0A495ZGR2-F1
#
_cell.length_a   1.000
_cell.length_b   1.000
_cell.length_c   1.000
_cell.angle_alpha   90.00
_cell.angle_beta   90.00
_cell.angle_gamma   90.00
#
_symmetry.space_group_name_H-M   'P 1'
#
loop_
_entity.id
_entity.type
_entity.pdbx_description
1 polymer ?
#
loop_
_entity_poly.entity_id
_entity_poly.type
_entity_poly.pdbx_seq_one_letter_code
_entity_poly.pdbx_strand_id
1 'polypeptide(L)'
;MMLNLFGKNSSEPEQLNWQETPDGILFSALSENLFLTEYAANLPADAHQAQAQWMLLKELLDNGQAESSDSGVHIPNEEICQLKSVEQGLLGLPEPYPFDIEIRSHGTFNQTEFRYNYQFLQPDRKPLHPKRIGCILRLTKNWIYLLTSEQFGLLEALDAFNAREDSEKDFQNNLLEFAKIKGLAKGTGAALELYLNQNEVVAPETVRLRLRESGDDIEIIPDVAGVDNEKFEELFDKFPNPEATYNLPHPDGGRTRVLFQEKQREALESIKENRRVSREQLAEMAKHPQAYFDPEIVELDPTDESLSFSERVREIGIYQPKVYPFISPYKSQWIPGILVDDDESGTRTKILIKTEEELAELKEAIREAKRTGQSHVTRNGEQIPISDLEELLPFIEDQLIDRKKPKRKPEMTVLIIDENIEERGFIGKTKGEEPIQHHLEPTPNLKHEVKLLPHQEEGLAWAQQLWKKTYPGGLLADDMGLGKTLQVLCFLEWHHSKFRQQESHRQPYLIVAPIALLENWAAEYPKFFDNGALDFVTLYGKELQNYKIDSSEASKIQIPEIDGVERLVELRKRRGALDVKRLRNADVVLTTYETVRDFQLDLGSIPWGAVVIDEAQRIKTPGTLVTNALKALNTDFRIAMTGTPVENSLMDLWCITDFVAPGYLDSAKSFNTEFCRPLEKPETDIRALGEQIRKRIGVHLKRRLKTEILDDLPEKHIHVENCQHEMPPTQVERYQAALQSTKDSGATGPQQRNRILQVLHQLRDISDHPLLSDSKGEESPISELIEQSAKLIVTVKLLEDIQVTGEKVILFADRRKTQHLLARVIKEQFELGDISIVNGDTPGSKQREGSMKISRQQAVDSFQDTPGFNAIIMSPLSAGVGLNITEANHVIHYSRWWNPAKEDQASDRVYRIGQKRPVHIYLPMATHSEFKTFDVILHELLERKRQLSQDTLFPTERAEVKPAEFLSELQKTPPEPKIGSPLTIEDVDELDPRFFEVFIATLFQRQGYHVELTPTSGDKGADVIVHGARGENSGFLIQVKQRRVGGKPKNEAVNEIIAAKPFYEEKYGTTFKPVVITNRTFTKEARRLSRTNEVQMYEREWIIENLKQYPVTWIDVNRCQFQTV
;
A
#
# COMPACT_ATOMS: atom_id res chain seq x y z
N MET A 1 18.69 50.08 48.34
CA MET A 1 20.09 50.23 48.77
C MET A 1 20.92 49.29 47.89
N MET A 2 21.87 49.84 47.13
CA MET A 2 22.70 49.22 46.06
C MET A 2 21.90 48.70 44.84
N LEU A 3 22.10 49.11 43.59
CA LEU A 3 23.31 49.59 42.90
C LEU A 3 23.00 50.76 41.95
N ASN A 4 23.76 51.85 42.11
CA ASN A 4 24.24 52.65 40.98
C ASN A 4 25.52 51.98 40.50
N LEU A 5 25.63 51.66 39.20
CA LEU A 5 26.88 51.56 38.44
C LEU A 5 26.51 51.07 37.03
N PHE A 6 26.40 52.01 36.10
CA PHE A 6 26.64 51.96 34.65
C PHE A 6 25.74 53.01 34.01
N GLY A 7 26.30 54.20 33.78
CA GLY A 7 25.68 55.18 32.89
C GLY A 7 25.59 54.56 31.50
N LYS A 8 24.38 54.20 31.07
CA LYS A 8 24.06 54.04 29.66
C LYS A 8 23.55 55.39 29.16
N ASN A 9 24.42 56.12 28.47
CA ASN A 9 23.96 56.89 27.33
C ASN A 9 23.36 55.87 26.35
N SER A 10 22.05 55.68 26.37
CA SER A 10 21.32 55.08 25.27
C SER A 10 20.28 56.09 24.83
N SER A 11 20.60 56.83 23.80
CA SER A 11 19.62 57.17 22.77
C SER A 11 18.88 55.88 22.43
N GLU A 12 17.71 55.67 23.01
CA GLU A 12 16.81 54.61 22.55
C GLU A 12 16.53 54.89 21.07
N PRO A 13 16.80 53.95 20.15
CA PRO A 13 16.51 54.15 18.75
C PRO A 13 15.00 54.32 18.59
N GLU A 14 14.63 55.41 17.93
CA GLU A 14 13.27 55.89 17.69
C GLU A 14 12.32 54.74 17.24
N GLN A 15 11.28 54.45 18.03
CA GLN A 15 10.22 53.52 17.63
C GLN A 15 9.40 54.13 16.49
N LEU A 16 8.91 53.29 15.57
CA LEU A 16 7.94 53.73 14.58
C LEU A 16 6.67 54.23 15.28
N ASN A 17 6.21 55.42 14.92
CA ASN A 17 4.93 55.95 15.40
C ASN A 17 3.82 55.39 14.51
N TRP A 18 2.70 55.02 15.12
CA TRP A 18 1.50 54.65 14.40
C TRP A 18 0.37 55.64 14.69
N GLN A 19 -0.51 55.81 13.71
CA GLN A 19 -1.70 56.63 13.79
C GLN A 19 -2.91 55.83 13.31
N GLU A 20 -3.98 55.81 14.12
CA GLU A 20 -5.23 55.19 13.72
C GLU A 20 -5.92 55.96 12.58
N THR A 21 -6.39 55.22 11.57
CA THR A 21 -7.20 55.74 10.46
C THR A 21 -8.51 54.94 10.36
N PRO A 22 -9.57 55.46 9.72
CA PRO A 22 -10.83 54.72 9.59
C PRO A 22 -10.67 53.37 8.88
N ASP A 23 -9.74 53.26 7.95
CA ASP A 23 -9.50 52.13 7.04
C ASP A 23 -8.28 51.27 7.44
N GLY A 24 -7.51 51.67 8.46
CA GLY A 24 -6.34 50.90 8.91
C GLY A 24 -5.47 51.63 9.92
N ILE A 25 -4.18 51.30 9.95
CA ILE A 25 -3.18 51.97 10.79
C ILE A 25 -2.02 52.43 9.90
N LEU A 26 -1.68 53.72 10.01
CA LEU A 26 -0.55 54.33 9.31
C LEU A 26 0.68 54.33 10.22
N PHE A 27 1.75 53.67 9.79
CA PHE A 27 3.06 53.69 10.45
C PHE A 27 3.97 54.73 9.79
N SER A 28 4.65 55.55 10.59
CA SER A 28 5.52 56.65 10.14
C SER A 28 6.78 56.78 11.03
N ALA A 29 7.85 57.35 10.47
CA ALA A 29 9.07 57.64 11.21
C ALA A 29 8.93 58.94 12.04
N LEU A 30 9.56 59.00 13.21
CA LEU A 30 9.48 60.12 14.15
C LEU A 30 10.14 61.42 13.65
N SER A 31 11.10 61.34 12.73
CA SER A 31 11.78 62.52 12.18
C SER A 31 11.00 63.07 10.97
N GLU A 32 10.52 64.32 11.09
CA GLU A 32 9.62 65.01 10.15
C GLU A 32 10.15 65.16 8.69
N ASN A 33 11.27 64.53 8.31
CA ASN A 33 11.89 64.71 6.99
C ASN A 33 12.53 63.42 6.39
N LEU A 34 12.26 62.22 6.88
CA LEU A 34 12.76 60.97 6.26
C LEU A 34 11.64 60.03 5.82
N PHE A 35 11.70 59.57 4.56
CA PHE A 35 10.86 58.46 4.08
C PHE A 35 11.23 57.18 4.84
N LEU A 36 10.26 56.30 5.13
CA LEU A 36 10.49 55.05 5.88
C LEU A 36 11.56 54.15 5.26
N THR A 37 11.68 54.17 3.94
CA THR A 37 12.71 53.45 3.18
C THR A 37 14.12 54.03 3.42
N GLU A 38 14.24 55.34 3.56
CA GLU A 38 15.49 56.04 3.92
C GLU A 38 15.79 55.95 5.42
N TYR A 39 14.75 55.90 6.27
CA TYR A 39 14.84 55.66 7.71
C TYR A 39 15.44 54.28 7.98
N ALA A 40 14.94 53.25 7.32
CA ALA A 40 15.44 51.88 7.44
C ALA A 40 16.90 51.72 7.01
N ALA A 41 17.33 52.43 5.97
CA ALA A 41 18.72 52.42 5.49
C ALA A 41 19.71 53.08 6.46
N ASN A 42 19.22 53.94 7.35
CA ASN A 42 20.02 54.70 8.32
C ASN A 42 19.89 54.17 9.76
N LEU A 43 19.17 53.05 9.98
CA LEU A 43 19.07 52.43 11.30
C LEU A 43 20.46 51.90 11.74
N PRO A 44 20.97 52.32 12.91
CA PRO A 44 22.25 51.83 13.40
C PRO A 44 22.16 50.33 13.75
N ALA A 45 23.29 49.62 13.64
CA ALA A 45 23.32 48.15 13.73
C ALA A 45 22.83 47.58 15.07
N ASP A 46 22.80 48.40 16.12
CA ASP A 46 22.32 48.10 17.46
C ASP A 46 20.83 48.40 17.69
N ALA A 47 20.12 48.96 16.70
CA ALA A 47 18.68 49.25 16.74
C ALA A 47 17.81 48.02 16.41
N HIS A 48 18.03 46.92 17.12
CA HIS A 48 17.41 45.61 16.84
C HIS A 48 15.87 45.64 16.77
N GLN A 49 15.20 46.44 17.60
CA GLN A 49 13.73 46.53 17.61
C GLN A 49 13.18 47.26 16.38
N ALA A 50 13.75 48.40 16.02
CA ALA A 50 13.33 49.18 14.84
C ALA A 50 13.63 48.41 13.52
N GLN A 51 14.73 47.66 13.47
CA GLN A 51 15.04 46.77 12.35
C GLN A 51 14.01 45.65 12.21
N ALA A 52 13.61 45.03 13.32
CA ALA A 52 12.60 43.99 13.32
C ALA A 52 11.21 44.52 12.93
N GLN A 53 10.82 45.70 13.42
CA GLN A 53 9.58 46.37 13.02
C GLN A 53 9.55 46.66 11.52
N TRP A 54 10.65 47.19 10.98
CA TRP A 54 10.76 47.44 9.54
C TRP A 54 10.71 46.16 8.71
N MET A 55 11.37 45.09 9.17
CA MET A 55 11.37 43.80 8.46
C MET A 55 9.95 43.23 8.34
N LEU A 56 9.14 43.34 9.39
CA LEU A 56 7.73 42.94 9.37
C LEU A 56 6.90 43.84 8.43
N LEU A 57 7.07 45.17 8.47
CA LEU A 57 6.37 46.08 7.55
C LEU A 57 6.74 45.80 6.08
N LYS A 58 8.01 45.48 5.82
CA LYS A 58 8.48 45.12 4.48
C LYS A 58 7.89 43.79 4.02
N GLU A 59 7.81 42.80 4.90
CA GLU A 59 7.17 41.52 4.58
C GLU A 59 5.70 41.71 4.20
N LEU A 60 4.96 42.52 4.96
CA LEU A 60 3.57 42.85 4.65
C LEU A 60 3.42 43.59 3.31
N LEU A 61 4.33 44.52 3.00
CA LEU A 61 4.37 45.20 1.70
C LEU A 61 4.67 44.23 0.54
N ASP A 62 5.67 43.36 0.70
CA ASP A 62 6.09 42.39 -0.32
C ASP A 62 4.96 41.37 -0.61
N ASN A 63 4.14 41.06 0.39
CA ASN A 63 2.96 40.19 0.27
C ASN A 63 1.69 40.93 -0.22
N GLY A 64 1.73 42.25 -0.42
CA GLY A 64 0.56 43.04 -0.82
C GLY A 64 -0.49 43.24 0.27
N GLN A 65 -0.13 43.03 1.54
CA GLN A 65 -0.98 43.18 2.73
C GLN A 65 -0.88 44.58 3.37
N ALA A 66 -0.02 45.43 2.83
CA ALA A 66 0.14 46.82 3.24
C ALA A 66 0.39 47.70 2.01
N GLU A 67 0.10 48.98 2.13
CA GLU A 67 0.32 49.97 1.08
C GLU A 67 1.34 51.02 1.54
N SER A 68 2.30 51.35 0.67
CA SER A 68 3.26 52.42 0.93
C SER A 68 2.75 53.74 0.37
N SER A 69 2.86 54.80 1.16
CA SER A 69 2.51 56.18 0.82
C SER A 69 3.64 57.15 1.17
N ASP A 70 3.58 58.38 0.66
CA ASP A 70 4.52 59.46 1.02
C ASP A 70 4.53 59.75 2.54
N SER A 71 3.43 59.42 3.23
CA SER A 71 3.23 59.62 4.66
C SER A 71 3.63 58.42 5.53
N GLY A 72 3.90 57.25 4.95
CA GLY A 72 4.19 56.05 5.72
C GLY A 72 3.73 54.74 5.09
N VAL A 73 3.72 53.66 5.88
CA VAL A 73 3.14 52.35 5.50
C VAL A 73 1.78 52.22 6.15
N HIS A 74 0.73 52.10 5.34
CA HIS A 74 -0.64 51.87 5.79
C HIS A 74 -0.93 50.37 5.75
N ILE A 75 -1.42 49.84 6.87
CA ILE A 75 -1.91 48.46 6.95
C ILE A 75 -3.43 48.51 7.14
N PRO A 76 -4.23 47.88 6.26
CA PRO A 76 -5.69 47.83 6.38
C PRO A 76 -6.16 47.21 7.71
N ASN A 77 -7.33 47.61 8.20
CA ASN A 77 -7.89 47.09 9.47
C ASN A 77 -7.98 45.56 9.51
N GLU A 78 -8.38 44.94 8.40
CA GLU A 78 -8.54 43.47 8.31
C GLU A 78 -7.21 42.75 8.52
N GLU A 79 -6.13 43.28 7.92
CA GLU A 79 -4.78 42.72 8.03
C GLU A 79 -4.21 42.95 9.44
N ILE A 80 -4.42 44.14 10.04
CA ILE A 80 -4.02 44.45 11.43
C ILE A 80 -4.63 43.45 12.42
N CYS A 81 -5.91 43.14 12.27
CA CYS A 81 -6.62 42.24 13.16
C CYS A 81 -6.20 40.76 13.01
N GLN A 82 -5.55 40.40 11.90
CA GLN A 82 -5.05 39.04 11.63
C GLN A 82 -3.60 38.82 12.08
N LEU A 83 -2.85 39.88 12.39
CA LEU A 83 -1.48 39.78 12.91
C LEU A 83 -1.42 38.94 14.19
N LYS A 84 -0.37 38.14 14.34
CA LYS A 84 -0.13 37.36 15.55
C LYS A 84 0.22 38.30 16.71
N SER A 85 -0.03 37.86 17.95
CA SER A 85 0.27 38.64 19.16
C SER A 85 1.74 39.11 19.23
N VAL A 86 2.68 38.30 18.71
CA VAL A 86 4.10 38.66 18.64
C VAL A 86 4.35 39.79 17.63
N GLU A 87 3.67 39.78 16.48
CA GLU A 87 3.76 40.79 15.44
C GLU A 87 3.10 42.11 15.89
N GLN A 88 1.93 42.02 16.53
CA GLN A 88 1.25 43.16 17.16
C GLN A 88 2.12 43.82 18.23
N GLY A 89 2.72 43.01 19.11
CA GLY A 89 3.66 43.48 20.13
C GLY A 89 4.93 44.09 19.53
N LEU A 90 5.42 43.54 18.41
CA LEU A 90 6.56 44.10 17.70
C LEU A 90 6.25 45.50 17.15
N LEU A 91 5.09 45.68 16.52
CA LEU A 91 4.62 46.97 15.99
C LEU A 91 4.17 47.98 17.06
N GLY A 92 4.17 47.59 18.34
CA GLY A 92 3.75 48.47 19.44
C GLY A 92 2.25 48.77 19.43
N LEU A 93 1.44 47.85 18.88
CA LEU A 93 -0.01 47.97 18.87
C LEU A 93 -0.60 47.69 20.27
N PRO A 94 -1.76 48.26 20.61
CA PRO A 94 -2.40 48.04 21.90
C PRO A 94 -2.87 46.59 22.09
N GLU A 95 -2.98 46.16 23.35
CA GLU A 95 -3.53 44.85 23.70
C GLU A 95 -4.99 44.68 23.20
N PRO A 96 -5.41 43.44 22.89
CA PRO A 96 -6.79 43.16 22.50
C PRO A 96 -7.81 43.57 23.55
N TYR A 97 -8.99 44.02 23.11
CA TYR A 97 -10.09 44.37 24.01
C TYR A 97 -10.60 43.12 24.75
N PRO A 98 -10.45 43.05 26.09
CA PRO A 98 -10.60 41.78 26.82
C PRO A 98 -12.00 41.58 27.45
N PHE A 99 -12.96 42.45 27.16
CA PHE A 99 -14.26 42.44 27.84
C PHE A 99 -15.43 42.25 26.86
N ASP A 100 -16.61 41.97 27.41
CA ASP A 100 -17.80 41.64 26.62
C ASP A 100 -18.34 42.84 25.82
N ILE A 101 -18.93 42.54 24.66
CA ILE A 101 -19.75 43.46 23.88
C ILE A 101 -21.21 43.05 24.09
N GLU A 102 -22.08 43.98 24.45
CA GLU A 102 -23.53 43.73 24.53
C GLU A 102 -24.24 44.32 23.31
N ILE A 103 -25.04 43.50 22.63
CA ILE A 103 -25.85 43.87 21.48
C ILE A 103 -27.32 43.91 21.89
N ARG A 104 -27.97 45.01 21.53
CA ARG A 104 -29.39 45.29 21.78
C ARG A 104 -30.08 45.62 20.45
N SER A 105 -31.38 45.42 20.43
CA SER A 105 -32.23 45.79 19.29
C SER A 105 -33.00 47.06 19.56
N HIS A 106 -33.19 47.88 18.53
CA HIS A 106 -34.20 48.92 18.49
C HIS A 106 -35.31 48.49 17.54
N GLY A 107 -36.52 48.30 18.05
CA GLY A 107 -37.63 47.73 17.30
C GLY A 107 -37.58 46.20 17.22
N THR A 108 -38.43 45.64 16.36
CA THR A 108 -38.58 44.20 16.11
C THR A 108 -38.31 43.89 14.64
N PHE A 109 -38.01 42.63 14.28
CA PHE A 109 -37.64 42.27 12.91
C PHE A 109 -38.68 42.67 11.84
N ASN A 110 -39.96 42.88 12.21
CA ASN A 110 -41.02 43.25 11.26
C ASN A 110 -41.03 44.74 10.89
N GLN A 111 -40.23 45.55 11.57
CA GLN A 111 -40.21 47.00 11.45
C GLN A 111 -39.06 47.43 10.54
N THR A 112 -39.33 48.35 9.61
CA THR A 112 -38.30 48.91 8.72
C THR A 112 -37.29 49.77 9.47
N GLU A 113 -37.70 50.32 10.62
CA GLU A 113 -36.84 51.05 11.56
C GLU A 113 -35.95 50.16 12.44
N PHE A 114 -35.91 48.84 12.21
CA PHE A 114 -35.11 47.91 13.00
C PHE A 114 -33.61 48.21 12.87
N ARG A 115 -32.94 48.43 14.00
CA ARG A 115 -31.50 48.71 14.10
C ARG A 115 -30.87 47.94 15.26
N TYR A 116 -29.58 47.68 15.18
CA TYR A 116 -28.78 47.19 16.30
C TYR A 116 -28.11 48.34 17.03
N ASN A 117 -28.06 48.26 18.35
CA ASN A 117 -27.21 49.09 19.18
C ASN A 117 -26.23 48.18 19.91
N TYR A 118 -24.96 48.56 19.98
CA TYR A 118 -23.97 47.85 20.78
C TYR A 118 -23.34 48.76 21.82
N GLN A 119 -22.96 48.18 22.95
CA GLN A 119 -22.17 48.84 23.98
C GLN A 119 -21.08 47.92 24.49
N PHE A 120 -19.93 48.51 24.82
CA PHE A 120 -18.80 47.80 25.40
C PHE A 120 -19.01 47.69 26.91
N LEU A 121 -18.64 46.57 27.53
CA LEU A 121 -18.84 46.35 28.96
C LEU A 121 -17.52 46.28 29.74
N GLN A 122 -17.54 46.71 31.00
CA GLN A 122 -16.50 46.39 31.99
C GLN A 122 -16.65 44.96 32.52
N PRO A 123 -15.64 44.41 33.23
CA PRO A 123 -15.76 43.14 33.96
C PRO A 123 -16.98 43.06 34.89
N ASP A 124 -17.44 44.19 35.44
CA ASP A 124 -18.62 44.28 36.31
C ASP A 124 -19.93 44.53 35.54
N ARG A 125 -19.91 44.39 34.21
CA ARG A 125 -21.01 44.61 33.25
C ARG A 125 -21.54 46.05 33.19
N LYS A 126 -20.77 47.05 33.63
CA LYS A 126 -21.12 48.45 33.39
C LYS A 126 -20.81 48.89 31.96
N PRO A 127 -21.66 49.72 31.32
CA PRO A 127 -21.40 50.27 29.99
C PRO A 127 -20.12 51.13 29.94
N LEU A 128 -19.39 50.98 28.85
CA LEU A 128 -18.27 51.80 28.40
C LEU A 128 -18.63 52.45 27.07
N HIS A 129 -18.20 53.69 26.89
CA HIS A 129 -18.38 54.45 25.66
C HIS A 129 -17.02 54.82 25.05
N PRO A 130 -16.23 53.84 24.58
CA PRO A 130 -14.99 54.13 23.87
C PRO A 130 -15.30 54.80 22.53
N LYS A 131 -14.39 55.66 22.07
CA LYS A 131 -14.39 56.14 20.68
C LYS A 131 -13.74 55.06 19.81
N ARG A 132 -14.51 54.47 18.90
CA ARG A 132 -14.00 53.51 17.90
C ARG A 132 -13.51 54.26 16.64
N ILE A 133 -12.33 53.90 16.16
CA ILE A 133 -11.74 54.36 14.89
C ILE A 133 -11.13 53.12 14.23
N GLY A 134 -11.76 52.60 13.17
CA GLY A 134 -11.36 51.34 12.55
C GLY A 134 -11.35 50.17 13.56
N CYS A 135 -10.24 49.45 13.61
CA CYS A 135 -9.98 48.38 14.57
C CYS A 135 -9.57 48.86 15.99
N ILE A 136 -9.41 50.16 16.23
CA ILE A 136 -8.93 50.72 17.50
C ILE A 136 -10.07 51.27 18.36
N LEU A 137 -10.06 50.95 19.66
CA LEU A 137 -10.96 51.49 20.69
C LEU A 137 -10.21 52.41 21.66
N ARG A 138 -10.64 53.67 21.78
CA ARG A 138 -10.03 54.66 22.68
C ARG A 138 -10.99 55.06 23.80
N LEU A 139 -10.71 54.65 25.04
CA LEU A 139 -11.47 55.05 26.23
C LEU A 139 -10.98 56.38 26.79
N THR A 140 -9.66 56.52 26.95
CA THR A 140 -8.99 57.74 27.39
C THR A 140 -7.68 57.91 26.63
N LYS A 141 -6.89 58.96 26.91
CA LYS A 141 -5.57 59.14 26.29
C LYS A 141 -4.62 57.95 26.53
N ASN A 142 -4.79 57.23 27.64
CA ASN A 142 -3.88 56.16 28.07
C ASN A 142 -4.50 54.77 27.98
N TRP A 143 -5.78 54.66 27.63
CA TRP A 143 -6.51 53.39 27.56
C TRP A 143 -7.01 53.21 26.14
N ILE A 144 -6.21 52.49 25.36
CA ILE A 144 -6.43 52.17 23.96
C ILE A 144 -6.38 50.66 23.83
N TYR A 145 -7.31 50.07 23.08
CA TYR A 145 -7.38 48.63 22.83
C TYR A 145 -7.51 48.35 21.34
N LEU A 146 -7.05 47.18 20.93
CA LEU A 146 -7.24 46.64 19.59
C LEU A 146 -8.45 45.69 19.58
N LEU A 147 -9.32 45.78 18.58
CA LEU A 147 -10.36 44.79 18.37
C LEU A 147 -9.75 43.50 17.82
N THR A 148 -10.17 42.34 18.32
CA THR A 148 -9.82 41.08 17.66
C THR A 148 -10.49 41.01 16.28
N SER A 149 -9.97 40.16 15.38
CA SER A 149 -10.59 39.94 14.05
C SER A 149 -12.08 39.60 14.14
N GLU A 150 -12.46 38.78 15.12
CA GLU A 150 -13.85 38.38 15.33
C GLU A 150 -14.69 39.55 15.83
N GLN A 151 -14.18 40.33 16.80
CA GLN A 151 -14.88 41.50 17.34
C GLN A 151 -15.03 42.59 16.27
N PHE A 152 -13.99 42.85 15.47
CA PHE A 152 -14.05 43.82 14.38
C PHE A 152 -15.07 43.41 13.33
N GLY A 153 -15.04 42.16 12.88
CA GLY A 153 -16.00 41.62 11.91
C GLY A 153 -17.45 41.69 12.39
N LEU A 154 -17.71 41.41 13.67
CA LEU A 154 -19.03 41.57 14.28
C LEU A 154 -19.52 43.02 14.21
N LEU A 155 -18.70 43.98 14.65
CA LEU A 155 -19.10 45.37 14.71
C LEU A 155 -19.29 45.98 13.30
N GLU A 156 -18.44 45.61 12.33
CA GLU A 156 -18.63 45.97 10.93
C GLU A 156 -19.95 45.43 10.38
N ALA A 157 -20.31 44.18 10.69
CA ALA A 157 -21.59 43.61 10.26
C ALA A 157 -22.80 44.36 10.86
N LEU A 158 -22.71 44.78 12.13
CA LEU A 158 -23.74 45.58 12.79
C LEU A 158 -23.88 46.97 12.15
N ASP A 159 -22.76 47.65 11.90
CA ASP A 159 -22.72 48.99 11.31
C ASP A 159 -23.20 48.95 9.85
N ALA A 160 -22.75 47.97 9.06
CA ALA A 160 -23.19 47.74 7.69
C ALA A 160 -24.70 47.47 7.61
N PHE A 161 -25.25 46.66 8.53
CA PHE A 161 -26.70 46.46 8.62
C PHE A 161 -27.42 47.77 8.95
N ASN A 162 -26.93 48.54 9.91
CA ASN A 162 -27.54 49.80 10.32
C ASN A 162 -27.53 50.87 9.22
N ALA A 163 -26.50 50.89 8.37
CA ALA A 163 -26.34 51.82 7.26
C ALA A 163 -27.29 51.57 6.07
N ARG A 164 -27.95 50.40 6.00
CA ARG A 164 -28.93 50.10 4.94
C ARG A 164 -30.15 51.01 5.01
N GLU A 165 -30.67 51.36 3.83
CA GLU A 165 -31.90 52.13 3.65
C GLU A 165 -33.10 51.39 4.27
N ASP A 166 -34.07 52.13 4.81
CA ASP A 166 -35.24 51.52 5.47
C ASP A 166 -36.08 50.66 4.51
N SER A 167 -36.03 50.94 3.21
CA SER A 167 -36.67 50.13 2.16
C SER A 167 -36.06 48.74 1.99
N GLU A 168 -34.82 48.53 2.44
CA GLU A 168 -34.11 47.25 2.36
C GLU A 168 -34.32 46.39 3.61
N LYS A 169 -34.99 46.93 4.63
CA LYS A 169 -35.18 46.31 5.96
C LYS A 169 -36.57 45.71 6.13
N ASP A 170 -36.95 44.85 5.20
CA ASP A 170 -38.13 44.02 5.39
C ASP A 170 -37.87 42.87 6.37
N PHE A 171 -38.95 42.21 6.78
CA PHE A 171 -38.90 41.13 7.77
C PHE A 171 -37.95 39.98 7.40
N GLN A 172 -37.86 39.61 6.12
CA GLN A 172 -37.05 38.47 5.69
C GLN A 172 -35.57 38.85 5.67
N ASN A 173 -35.26 40.01 5.09
CA ASN A 173 -33.91 40.55 5.04
C ASN A 173 -33.36 40.80 6.45
N ASN A 174 -34.19 41.31 7.36
CA ASN A 174 -33.81 41.50 8.75
C ASN A 174 -33.47 40.18 9.46
N LEU A 175 -34.21 39.10 9.19
CA LEU A 175 -33.91 37.77 9.75
C LEU A 175 -32.65 37.15 9.15
N LEU A 176 -32.45 37.27 7.84
CA LEU A 176 -31.27 36.73 7.15
C LEU A 176 -29.98 37.37 7.67
N GLU A 177 -29.97 38.70 7.79
CA GLU A 177 -28.81 39.41 8.34
C GLU A 177 -28.62 39.12 9.82
N PHE A 178 -29.71 38.97 10.58
CA PHE A 178 -29.63 38.57 11.97
C PHE A 178 -28.98 37.19 12.16
N ALA A 179 -29.25 36.22 11.28
CA ALA A 179 -28.62 34.90 11.35
C ALA A 179 -27.09 35.00 11.25
N LYS A 180 -26.58 35.84 10.31
CA LYS A 180 -25.14 36.12 10.16
C LYS A 180 -24.57 36.80 11.40
N ILE A 181 -25.23 37.87 11.87
CA ILE A 181 -24.82 38.65 13.03
C ILE A 181 -24.78 37.79 14.30
N LYS A 182 -25.76 36.90 14.49
CA LYS A 182 -25.82 36.00 15.65
C LYS A 182 -24.69 34.97 15.62
N GLY A 183 -24.32 34.46 14.44
CA GLY A 183 -23.15 33.62 14.27
C GLY A 183 -21.85 34.31 14.69
N LEU A 184 -21.64 35.55 14.22
CA LEU A 184 -20.49 36.38 14.61
C LEU A 184 -20.49 36.67 16.12
N ALA A 185 -21.65 37.03 16.69
CA ALA A 185 -21.80 37.31 18.11
C ALA A 185 -21.47 36.09 18.99
N LYS A 186 -21.81 34.88 18.55
CA LYS A 186 -21.47 33.64 19.25
C LYS A 186 -19.96 33.38 19.21
N GLY A 187 -19.30 33.63 18.07
CA GLY A 187 -17.84 33.52 17.93
C GLY A 187 -17.10 34.45 18.89
N THR A 188 -17.55 35.70 19.01
CA THR A 188 -16.93 36.70 19.89
C THR A 188 -17.32 36.57 21.37
N GLY A 189 -18.27 35.70 21.72
CA GLY A 189 -18.87 35.65 23.05
C GLY A 189 -19.69 36.90 23.44
N ALA A 190 -20.23 37.64 22.46
CA ALA A 190 -21.01 38.85 22.72
C ALA A 190 -22.34 38.54 23.42
N ALA A 191 -22.71 39.37 24.39
CA ALA A 191 -23.99 39.26 25.10
C ALA A 191 -25.14 39.80 24.25
N LEU A 192 -26.22 39.03 24.10
CA LEU A 192 -27.42 39.47 23.38
C LEU A 192 -28.53 39.87 24.35
N GLU A 193 -29.23 40.96 24.04
CA GLU A 193 -30.49 41.31 24.70
C GLU A 193 -31.50 40.17 24.62
N LEU A 194 -32.35 40.03 25.63
CA LEU A 194 -33.34 38.97 25.77
C LEU A 194 -34.14 38.71 24.48
N TYR A 195 -34.60 39.77 23.78
CA TYR A 195 -35.31 39.61 22.51
C TYR A 195 -34.45 38.91 21.46
N LEU A 196 -33.23 39.37 21.20
CA LEU A 196 -32.32 38.75 20.24
C LEU A 196 -31.96 37.32 20.66
N ASN A 197 -31.74 37.10 21.96
CA ASN A 197 -31.38 35.80 22.49
C ASN A 197 -32.52 34.76 22.35
N GLN A 198 -33.78 35.18 22.53
CA GLN A 198 -34.98 34.33 22.42
C GLN A 198 -35.37 33.96 20.99
N ASN A 199 -34.73 34.54 19.97
CA ASN A 199 -35.02 34.26 18.58
C ASN A 199 -33.84 33.51 17.95
N GLU A 200 -34.06 32.28 17.54
CA GLU A 200 -33.16 31.54 16.65
C GLU A 200 -33.62 31.72 15.20
N VAL A 201 -32.67 31.85 14.28
CA VAL A 201 -32.96 31.91 12.85
C VAL A 201 -32.13 30.86 12.15
N VAL A 202 -32.81 29.99 11.40
CA VAL A 202 -32.19 28.97 10.56
C VAL A 202 -32.55 29.31 9.12
N ALA A 203 -31.54 29.61 8.30
CA ALA A 203 -31.71 29.86 6.87
C ALA A 203 -30.98 28.73 6.12
N PRO A 204 -31.66 27.61 5.82
CA PRO A 204 -31.02 26.48 5.18
C PRO A 204 -30.62 26.81 3.73
N GLU A 205 -29.40 26.44 3.36
CA GLU A 205 -28.95 26.51 1.96
C GLU A 205 -29.61 25.39 1.13
N THR A 206 -29.73 24.19 1.73
CA THR A 206 -30.35 23.01 1.13
C THR A 206 -31.48 22.45 1.99
N VAL A 207 -32.45 21.78 1.36
CA VAL A 207 -33.57 21.08 2.01
C VAL A 207 -33.40 19.59 1.82
N ARG A 208 -33.45 18.81 2.89
CA ARG A 208 -33.32 17.35 2.83
C ARG A 208 -34.67 16.66 2.60
N LEU A 209 -34.68 15.48 1.99
CA LEU A 209 -35.91 14.69 1.79
C LEU A 209 -35.96 13.44 2.67
N ARG A 210 -36.91 13.39 3.61
CA ARG A 210 -37.21 12.21 4.42
C ARG A 210 -38.44 11.48 3.85
N LEU A 211 -38.41 10.15 3.86
CA LEU A 211 -39.52 9.32 3.38
C LEU A 211 -40.30 8.69 4.56
N ARG A 212 -41.62 8.65 4.47
CA ARG A 212 -42.50 7.97 5.43
C ARG A 212 -43.54 7.12 4.71
N GLU A 213 -43.72 5.87 5.13
CA GLU A 213 -44.77 5.01 4.57
C GLU A 213 -46.17 5.45 5.03
N SER A 214 -47.12 5.51 4.10
CA SER A 214 -48.52 5.88 4.34
C SER A 214 -49.44 4.95 3.54
N GLY A 215 -49.60 3.71 4.01
CA GLY A 215 -50.36 2.67 3.31
C GLY A 215 -49.60 2.11 2.11
N ASP A 216 -50.17 2.20 0.91
CA ASP A 216 -49.54 1.77 -0.35
C ASP A 216 -48.67 2.87 -0.99
N ASP A 217 -48.75 4.11 -0.49
CA ASP A 217 -48.01 5.27 -0.98
C ASP A 217 -46.86 5.64 -0.04
N ILE A 218 -45.86 6.35 -0.58
CA ILE A 218 -44.74 6.92 0.16
C ILE A 218 -44.92 8.43 0.24
N GLU A 219 -44.86 8.96 1.47
CA GLU A 219 -44.87 10.39 1.73
C GLU A 219 -43.45 10.98 1.71
N ILE A 220 -43.22 11.99 0.87
CA ILE A 220 -41.97 12.77 0.82
C ILE A 220 -42.11 13.97 1.75
N ILE A 221 -41.26 14.06 2.77
CA ILE A 221 -41.30 15.08 3.83
C ILE A 221 -40.01 15.92 3.75
N PRO A 222 -40.08 17.26 3.79
CA PRO A 222 -38.88 18.08 3.90
C PRO A 222 -38.26 17.98 5.30
N ASP A 223 -36.94 17.82 5.37
CA ASP A 223 -36.11 17.84 6.57
C ASP A 223 -35.12 19.02 6.50
N VAL A 224 -35.09 19.83 7.56
CA VAL A 224 -34.23 21.01 7.66
C VAL A 224 -33.29 20.83 8.85
N ALA A 225 -31.98 20.91 8.58
CA ALA A 225 -30.96 20.76 9.61
C ALA A 225 -31.06 21.85 10.70
N GLY A 226 -30.91 21.44 11.97
CA GLY A 226 -30.94 22.37 13.12
C GLY A 226 -32.35 22.82 13.53
N VAL A 227 -33.40 22.14 13.06
CA VAL A 227 -34.80 22.49 13.29
C VAL A 227 -35.56 21.32 13.95
N ASP A 228 -36.58 21.65 14.75
CA ASP A 228 -37.58 20.69 15.23
C ASP A 228 -38.48 20.27 14.04
N ASN A 229 -38.04 19.24 13.33
CA ASN A 229 -38.64 18.80 12.07
C ASN A 229 -40.07 18.28 12.22
N GLU A 230 -40.47 17.77 13.39
CA GLU A 230 -41.85 17.33 13.62
C GLU A 230 -42.80 18.54 13.60
N LYS A 231 -42.47 19.60 14.34
CA LYS A 231 -43.25 20.85 14.31
C LYS A 231 -43.17 21.57 12.97
N PHE A 232 -42.02 21.49 12.30
CA PHE A 232 -41.86 22.06 10.96
C PHE A 232 -42.78 21.37 9.96
N GLU A 233 -42.84 20.04 9.96
CA GLU A 233 -43.75 19.26 9.13
C GLU A 233 -45.22 19.63 9.39
N GLU A 234 -45.65 19.71 10.66
CA GLU A 234 -47.01 20.11 11.01
C GLU A 234 -47.39 21.47 10.41
N LEU A 235 -46.48 22.45 10.46
CA LEU A 235 -46.70 23.76 9.87
C LEU A 235 -46.64 23.70 8.34
N PHE A 236 -45.67 22.97 7.78
CA PHE A 236 -45.50 22.79 6.34
C PHE A 236 -46.77 22.23 5.71
N ASP A 237 -47.36 21.18 6.29
CA ASP A 237 -48.59 20.55 5.82
C ASP A 237 -49.84 21.43 6.03
N LYS A 238 -49.83 22.31 7.05
CA LYS A 238 -50.96 23.21 7.34
C LYS A 238 -51.14 24.30 6.28
N PHE A 239 -50.06 24.84 5.72
CA PHE A 239 -50.15 25.86 4.68
C PHE A 239 -50.35 25.20 3.31
N PRO A 240 -51.21 25.71 2.42
CA PRO A 240 -51.39 25.13 1.09
C PRO A 240 -50.16 25.33 0.19
N ASN A 241 -49.48 26.48 0.29
CA ASN A 241 -48.23 26.78 -0.40
C ASN A 241 -47.10 26.97 0.63
N PRO A 242 -45.83 26.67 0.30
CA PRO A 242 -44.71 26.92 1.19
C PRO A 242 -44.55 28.40 1.52
N GLU A 243 -44.50 28.70 2.81
CA GLU A 243 -44.27 30.04 3.32
C GLU A 243 -42.78 30.37 3.27
N ALA A 244 -42.46 31.66 3.13
CA ALA A 244 -41.07 32.10 3.20
C ALA A 244 -40.48 31.99 4.61
N THR A 245 -41.33 31.95 5.64
CA THR A 245 -40.87 31.86 7.03
C THR A 245 -41.80 30.98 7.88
N TYR A 246 -41.20 29.98 8.54
CA TYR A 246 -41.89 29.10 9.49
C TYR A 246 -41.48 29.44 10.92
N ASN A 247 -42.46 29.67 11.80
CA ASN A 247 -42.22 30.05 13.20
C ASN A 247 -42.48 28.86 14.13
N LEU A 248 -41.41 28.34 14.75
CA LEU A 248 -41.42 27.16 15.62
C LEU A 248 -41.22 27.57 17.08
N PRO A 249 -42.27 27.50 17.93
CA PRO A 249 -42.17 27.91 19.32
C PRO A 249 -41.38 26.91 20.17
N HIS A 250 -40.58 27.42 21.11
CA HIS A 250 -39.87 26.63 22.12
C HIS A 250 -40.65 26.60 23.45
N PRO A 251 -40.52 25.53 24.25
CA PRO A 251 -41.21 25.42 25.55
C PRO A 251 -40.81 26.50 26.57
N ASP A 252 -39.62 27.08 26.46
CA ASP A 252 -39.05 28.10 27.35
C ASP A 252 -39.44 29.54 26.97
N GLY A 253 -40.29 29.70 25.95
CA GLY A 253 -40.74 31.00 25.43
C GLY A 253 -39.89 31.56 24.29
N GLY A 254 -38.80 30.88 23.90
CA GLY A 254 -38.06 31.18 22.68
C GLY A 254 -38.79 30.75 21.40
N ARG A 255 -38.19 31.03 20.23
CA ARG A 255 -38.68 30.51 18.94
C ARG A 255 -37.55 30.34 17.93
N THR A 256 -37.64 29.30 17.10
CA THR A 256 -36.84 29.15 15.87
C THR A 256 -37.64 29.65 14.68
N ARG A 257 -37.05 30.51 13.86
CA ARG A 257 -37.59 30.92 12.56
C ARG A 257 -36.82 30.26 11.44
N VAL A 258 -37.48 29.47 10.62
CA VAL A 258 -36.87 28.86 9.42
C VAL A 258 -37.18 29.76 8.23
N LEU A 259 -36.14 30.31 7.60
CA LEU A 259 -36.26 31.26 6.49
C LEU A 259 -35.83 30.60 5.18
N PHE A 260 -36.72 30.53 4.21
CA PHE A 260 -36.44 29.98 2.87
C PHE A 260 -36.37 31.11 1.84
N GLN A 261 -35.31 31.13 1.04
CA GLN A 261 -35.24 32.04 -0.11
C GLN A 261 -36.07 31.47 -1.27
N GLU A 262 -36.20 32.23 -2.35
CA GLU A 262 -37.07 31.92 -3.49
C GLU A 262 -36.81 30.50 -4.06
N LYS A 263 -35.54 30.18 -4.30
CA LYS A 263 -35.08 28.87 -4.76
C LYS A 263 -35.49 27.71 -3.81
N GLN A 264 -35.28 27.84 -2.50
CA GLN A 264 -35.69 26.80 -1.55
C GLN A 264 -37.22 26.69 -1.45
N ARG A 265 -37.97 27.78 -1.66
CA ARG A 265 -39.43 27.72 -1.68
C ARG A 265 -39.94 26.97 -2.90
N GLU A 266 -39.36 27.18 -4.08
CA GLU A 266 -39.68 26.40 -5.29
C GLU A 266 -39.43 24.90 -5.05
N ALA A 267 -38.30 24.56 -4.42
CA ALA A 267 -38.02 23.19 -4.02
C ALA A 267 -39.07 22.61 -3.04
N LEU A 268 -39.47 23.38 -2.03
CA LEU A 268 -40.55 23.00 -1.11
C LEU A 268 -41.91 22.86 -1.82
N GLU A 269 -42.16 23.62 -2.88
CA GLU A 269 -43.37 23.50 -3.71
C GLU A 269 -43.35 22.17 -4.47
N SER A 270 -42.23 21.83 -5.12
CA SER A 270 -42.05 20.55 -5.79
C SER A 270 -42.19 19.35 -4.84
N ILE A 271 -41.70 19.47 -3.60
CA ILE A 271 -41.89 18.45 -2.55
C ILE A 271 -43.37 18.28 -2.21
N LYS A 272 -44.13 19.37 -2.19
CA LYS A 272 -45.55 19.36 -1.88
C LYS A 272 -46.41 18.78 -3.01
N GLU A 273 -46.04 19.06 -4.25
CA GLU A 273 -46.66 18.45 -5.43
C GLU A 273 -46.43 16.95 -5.47
N ASN A 274 -45.24 16.51 -5.06
CA ASN A 274 -44.84 15.11 -4.94
C ASN A 274 -44.98 14.58 -3.50
N ARG A 275 -45.87 15.17 -2.67
CA ARG A 275 -46.01 14.83 -1.25
C ARG A 275 -46.32 13.36 -1.03
N ARG A 276 -47.07 12.74 -1.93
CA ARG A 276 -47.41 11.31 -1.96
C ARG A 276 -47.13 10.74 -3.33
N VAL A 277 -46.29 9.72 -3.38
CA VAL A 277 -45.90 9.04 -4.62
C VAL A 277 -46.02 7.53 -4.45
N SER A 278 -46.35 6.84 -5.53
CA SER A 278 -46.32 5.37 -5.52
C SER A 278 -44.88 4.86 -5.45
N ARG A 279 -44.69 3.60 -5.06
CA ARG A 279 -43.35 2.97 -5.06
C ARG A 279 -42.69 2.98 -6.45
N GLU A 280 -43.48 2.80 -7.51
CA GLU A 280 -43.01 2.85 -8.90
C GLU A 280 -42.54 4.27 -9.28
N GLN A 281 -43.30 5.29 -8.91
CA GLN A 281 -42.93 6.69 -9.13
C GLN A 281 -41.68 7.07 -8.35
N LEU A 282 -41.55 6.64 -7.09
CA LEU A 282 -40.35 6.90 -6.30
C LEU A 282 -39.09 6.28 -6.93
N ALA A 283 -39.20 5.07 -7.48
CA ALA A 283 -38.10 4.42 -8.19
C ALA A 283 -37.70 5.15 -9.48
N GLU A 284 -38.67 5.76 -10.17
CA GLU A 284 -38.41 6.64 -11.33
C GLU A 284 -37.74 7.95 -10.91
N MET A 285 -38.22 8.57 -9.83
CA MET A 285 -37.63 9.77 -9.24
C MET A 285 -36.19 9.55 -8.77
N ALA A 286 -35.87 8.38 -8.19
CA ALA A 286 -34.52 8.03 -7.77
C ALA A 286 -33.54 7.88 -8.95
N LYS A 287 -34.02 7.47 -10.13
CA LYS A 287 -33.22 7.36 -11.36
C LYS A 287 -33.00 8.72 -12.02
N HIS A 288 -33.96 9.62 -11.90
CA HIS A 288 -33.93 10.95 -12.51
C HIS A 288 -34.30 12.06 -11.52
N PRO A 289 -33.55 12.24 -10.40
CA PRO A 289 -33.93 13.17 -9.35
C PRO A 289 -34.04 14.61 -9.84
N GLN A 290 -33.21 14.97 -10.84
CA GLN A 290 -33.17 16.28 -11.48
C GLN A 290 -34.44 16.63 -12.27
N ALA A 291 -35.28 15.64 -12.59
CA ALA A 291 -36.56 15.85 -13.25
C ALA A 291 -37.66 16.30 -12.28
N TYR A 292 -37.44 16.12 -10.97
CA TYR A 292 -38.44 16.37 -9.92
C TYR A 292 -37.98 17.41 -8.90
N PHE A 293 -36.67 17.51 -8.67
CA PHE A 293 -36.07 18.42 -7.68
C PHE A 293 -34.81 19.07 -8.26
N ASP A 294 -34.55 20.33 -7.88
CA ASP A 294 -33.28 20.99 -8.20
C ASP A 294 -32.15 20.38 -7.34
N PRO A 295 -31.15 19.73 -7.96
CA PRO A 295 -30.09 19.01 -7.24
C PRO A 295 -29.13 19.92 -6.48
N GLU A 296 -29.12 21.24 -6.73
CA GLU A 296 -28.32 22.20 -5.95
C GLU A 296 -29.00 22.60 -4.63
N ILE A 297 -30.33 22.37 -4.53
CA ILE A 297 -31.16 22.87 -3.43
C ILE A 297 -31.71 21.71 -2.60
N VAL A 298 -32.07 20.60 -3.24
CA VAL A 298 -32.68 19.45 -2.58
C VAL A 298 -31.66 18.33 -2.44
N GLU A 299 -31.27 18.08 -1.20
CA GLU A 299 -30.48 16.91 -0.84
C GLU A 299 -31.44 15.76 -0.53
N LEU A 300 -31.22 14.57 -1.09
CA LEU A 300 -31.92 13.39 -0.58
C LEU A 300 -31.36 13.13 0.83
N ASP A 301 -32.24 13.12 1.85
CA ASP A 301 -31.79 12.90 3.21
C ASP A 301 -31.16 11.50 3.27
N PRO A 302 -29.87 11.39 3.63
CA PRO A 302 -29.25 10.08 3.77
C PRO A 302 -29.78 9.31 4.99
N THR A 303 -30.78 9.85 5.72
CA THR A 303 -31.29 9.30 6.97
C THR A 303 -32.24 8.11 6.84
N ASP A 304 -32.40 7.52 5.65
CA ASP A 304 -32.34 6.05 5.63
C ASP A 304 -30.86 5.64 5.72
N GLU A 305 -30.29 5.90 6.90
CA GLU A 305 -28.88 5.74 7.25
C GLU A 305 -28.47 4.26 7.31
N SER A 306 -29.28 3.37 6.74
CA SER A 306 -29.03 1.94 6.73
C SER A 306 -27.91 1.56 5.76
N LEU A 307 -27.62 2.33 4.68
CA LEU A 307 -26.63 1.93 3.67
C LEU A 307 -25.94 3.08 2.87
N SER A 308 -25.02 3.89 3.46
CA SER A 308 -24.17 4.81 2.66
C SER A 308 -22.92 4.10 2.15
N PHE A 309 -22.93 3.67 0.88
CA PHE A 309 -21.78 3.02 0.24
C PHE A 309 -20.76 4.03 -0.31
N SER A 310 -19.55 3.54 -0.60
CA SER A 310 -18.51 4.34 -1.28
C SER A 310 -19.00 4.83 -2.65
N GLU A 311 -18.55 6.00 -3.11
CA GLU A 311 -18.72 6.49 -4.50
C GLU A 311 -18.24 5.48 -5.55
N ARG A 312 -17.35 4.56 -5.16
CA ARG A 312 -16.85 3.49 -6.03
C ARG A 312 -17.87 2.36 -6.26
N VAL A 313 -18.91 2.25 -5.43
CA VAL A 313 -19.96 1.22 -5.54
C VAL A 313 -21.00 1.68 -6.56
N ARG A 314 -21.12 0.92 -7.65
CA ARG A 314 -22.08 1.19 -8.72
C ARG A 314 -23.45 0.63 -8.41
N GLU A 315 -23.51 -0.62 -7.97
CA GLU A 315 -24.75 -1.33 -7.68
C GLU A 315 -24.54 -2.50 -6.71
N ILE A 316 -25.63 -3.01 -6.15
CA ILE A 316 -25.63 -4.29 -5.43
C ILE A 316 -26.14 -5.36 -6.39
N GLY A 317 -25.33 -6.38 -6.66
CA GLY A 317 -25.68 -7.39 -7.67
C GLY A 317 -25.09 -8.76 -7.41
N ILE A 318 -25.35 -9.71 -8.31
CA ILE A 318 -24.81 -11.06 -8.20
C ILE A 318 -23.39 -11.08 -8.71
N TYR A 319 -22.46 -11.60 -7.91
CA TYR A 319 -21.07 -11.77 -8.34
C TYR A 319 -20.97 -12.65 -9.57
N GLN A 320 -20.42 -12.09 -10.64
CA GLN A 320 -20.02 -12.82 -11.81
C GLN A 320 -18.49 -12.90 -11.83
N PRO A 321 -17.89 -14.11 -11.82
CA PRO A 321 -16.45 -14.25 -11.97
C PRO A 321 -15.99 -13.63 -13.31
N LYS A 322 -15.31 -12.50 -13.24
CA LYS A 322 -14.71 -11.85 -14.41
C LYS A 322 -13.33 -12.46 -14.68
N VAL A 323 -13.02 -12.68 -15.95
CA VAL A 323 -11.72 -13.21 -16.39
C VAL A 323 -11.10 -12.17 -17.30
N TYR A 324 -9.93 -11.66 -16.89
CA TYR A 324 -9.17 -10.68 -17.65
C TYR A 324 -7.97 -11.38 -18.31
N PRO A 325 -7.99 -11.58 -19.64
CA PRO A 325 -6.95 -12.32 -20.36
C PRO A 325 -5.53 -11.78 -20.16
N PHE A 326 -5.39 -10.47 -19.93
CA PHE A 326 -4.10 -9.80 -19.76
C PHE A 326 -3.56 -9.84 -18.32
N ILE A 327 -4.41 -10.07 -17.32
CA ILE A 327 -4.04 -10.14 -15.89
C ILE A 327 -3.63 -11.54 -15.49
N SER A 328 -4.08 -12.55 -16.24
CA SER A 328 -3.98 -13.94 -15.82
C SER A 328 -3.09 -14.80 -16.71
N PRO A 329 -1.98 -15.30 -16.15
CA PRO A 329 -1.36 -16.54 -16.57
C PRO A 329 -1.92 -17.72 -15.76
N TYR A 330 -3.25 -17.88 -15.64
CA TYR A 330 -3.81 -19.13 -15.11
C TYR A 330 -3.57 -20.25 -16.13
N LYS A 331 -2.41 -20.90 -16.02
CA LYS A 331 -2.08 -22.22 -16.61
C LYS A 331 -2.94 -23.35 -15.99
N SER A 332 -4.10 -23.05 -15.42
CA SER A 332 -5.08 -24.04 -15.02
C SER A 332 -5.93 -24.38 -16.23
N GLN A 333 -5.79 -25.63 -16.68
CA GLN A 333 -6.47 -26.27 -17.82
C GLN A 333 -8.01 -26.25 -17.74
N TRP A 334 -8.58 -25.55 -16.76
CA TRP A 334 -10.00 -25.58 -16.38
C TRP A 334 -10.83 -24.43 -16.97
N ILE A 335 -10.19 -23.48 -17.66
CA ILE A 335 -10.87 -22.37 -18.33
C ILE A 335 -11.02 -22.72 -19.82
N PRO A 336 -12.26 -22.84 -20.35
CA PRO A 336 -12.46 -23.12 -21.77
C PRO A 336 -12.01 -21.95 -22.65
N GLY A 337 -11.14 -22.20 -23.64
CA GLY A 337 -10.73 -21.25 -24.68
C GLY A 337 -9.21 -21.11 -24.91
N ILE A 338 -8.83 -20.71 -26.13
CA ILE A 338 -7.47 -20.38 -26.59
C ILE A 338 -7.19 -18.91 -26.26
N LEU A 339 -6.00 -18.60 -25.74
CA LEU A 339 -5.52 -17.22 -25.64
C LEU A 339 -4.64 -16.92 -26.86
N VAL A 340 -4.89 -15.80 -27.53
CA VAL A 340 -4.10 -15.32 -28.67
C VAL A 340 -3.54 -13.95 -28.32
N ASP A 341 -2.25 -13.79 -28.54
CA ASP A 341 -1.56 -12.50 -28.44
C ASP A 341 -1.70 -11.76 -29.78
N ASP A 342 -2.23 -10.53 -29.75
CA ASP A 342 -2.13 -9.61 -30.88
C ASP A 342 -0.83 -8.80 -30.75
N ASP A 343 0.10 -9.03 -31.67
CA ASP A 343 1.42 -8.39 -31.72
C ASP A 343 1.35 -6.88 -32.01
N GLU A 344 0.27 -6.38 -32.63
CA GLU A 344 0.11 -4.97 -33.01
C GLU A 344 -0.63 -4.13 -31.95
N SER A 345 -1.75 -4.64 -31.42
CA SER A 345 -2.54 -3.89 -30.41
C SER A 345 -2.09 -4.12 -28.97
N GLY A 346 -1.32 -5.17 -28.75
CA GLY A 346 -0.94 -5.61 -27.42
C GLY A 346 -2.10 -6.13 -26.57
N THR A 347 -3.16 -6.62 -27.20
CA THR A 347 -4.31 -7.22 -26.52
C THR A 347 -4.17 -8.74 -26.47
N ARG A 348 -4.44 -9.37 -25.31
CA ARG A 348 -4.63 -10.83 -25.21
C ARG A 348 -6.10 -11.13 -25.39
N THR A 349 -6.47 -11.89 -26.41
CA THR A 349 -7.86 -12.22 -26.67
C THR A 349 -8.12 -13.70 -26.42
N LYS A 350 -9.28 -13.99 -25.84
CA LYS A 350 -9.69 -15.36 -25.53
C LYS A 350 -10.71 -15.87 -26.54
N ILE A 351 -10.32 -16.84 -27.33
CA ILE A 351 -11.18 -17.55 -28.28
C ILE A 351 -11.83 -18.73 -27.56
N LEU A 352 -13.15 -18.72 -27.44
CA LEU A 352 -13.89 -19.80 -26.78
C LEU A 352 -14.45 -20.76 -27.82
N ILE A 353 -14.10 -22.05 -27.74
CA ILE A 353 -14.74 -23.12 -28.52
C ILE A 353 -15.74 -23.81 -27.61
N LYS A 354 -17.02 -23.76 -27.97
CA LYS A 354 -18.16 -24.22 -27.16
C LYS A 354 -18.77 -25.53 -27.66
N THR A 355 -18.61 -25.83 -28.95
CA THR A 355 -19.25 -26.98 -29.62
C THR A 355 -18.25 -27.80 -30.44
N GLU A 356 -18.60 -29.07 -30.73
CA GLU A 356 -17.82 -29.91 -31.64
C GLU A 356 -17.82 -29.37 -33.08
N GLU A 357 -18.89 -28.69 -33.48
CA GLU A 357 -19.01 -28.01 -34.79
C GLU A 357 -17.99 -26.86 -34.92
N GLU A 358 -17.88 -25.99 -33.91
CA GLU A 358 -16.90 -24.90 -33.90
C GLU A 358 -15.43 -25.40 -33.88
N LEU A 359 -15.18 -26.59 -33.33
CA LEU A 359 -13.89 -27.26 -33.39
C LEU A 359 -13.61 -27.83 -34.78
N ALA A 360 -14.61 -28.42 -35.43
CA ALA A 360 -14.50 -28.93 -36.80
C ALA A 360 -14.21 -27.79 -37.78
N GLU A 361 -14.91 -26.66 -37.64
CA GLU A 361 -14.66 -25.44 -38.42
C GLU A 361 -13.23 -24.91 -38.23
N LEU A 362 -12.73 -24.89 -36.99
CA LEU A 362 -11.35 -24.46 -36.73
C LEU A 362 -10.33 -25.39 -37.38
N LYS A 363 -10.54 -26.71 -37.30
CA LYS A 363 -9.66 -27.70 -37.93
C LYS A 363 -9.63 -27.55 -39.45
N GLU A 364 -10.78 -27.29 -40.07
CA GLU A 364 -10.85 -27.01 -41.51
C GLU A 364 -10.17 -25.69 -41.88
N ALA A 365 -10.37 -24.63 -41.08
CA ALA A 365 -9.70 -23.36 -41.30
C ALA A 365 -8.17 -23.47 -41.20
N ILE A 366 -7.64 -24.26 -40.26
CA ILE A 366 -6.21 -24.55 -40.14
C ILE A 366 -5.70 -25.33 -41.36
N ARG A 367 -6.46 -26.34 -41.82
CA ARG A 367 -6.10 -27.13 -43.02
C ARG A 367 -6.07 -26.26 -44.27
N GLU A 368 -7.06 -25.39 -44.44
CA GLU A 368 -7.18 -24.50 -45.59
C GLU A 368 -6.08 -23.43 -45.60
N ALA A 369 -5.78 -22.84 -44.44
CA ALA A 369 -4.69 -21.88 -44.30
C ALA A 369 -3.32 -22.52 -44.62
N LYS A 370 -3.10 -23.77 -44.20
CA LYS A 370 -1.90 -24.55 -44.60
C LYS A 370 -1.86 -24.84 -46.10
N ARG A 371 -3.00 -25.20 -46.70
CA ARG A 371 -3.10 -25.49 -48.14
C ARG A 371 -2.81 -24.25 -48.99
N THR A 372 -3.19 -23.08 -48.50
CA THR A 372 -3.02 -21.78 -49.19
C THR A 372 -1.72 -21.06 -48.82
N GLY A 373 -0.90 -21.63 -47.92
CA GLY A 373 0.39 -21.06 -47.52
C GLY A 373 0.29 -19.86 -46.59
N GLN A 374 -0.85 -19.67 -45.94
CA GLN A 374 -1.04 -18.65 -44.91
C GLN A 374 -0.42 -19.11 -43.59
N SER A 375 0.16 -18.17 -42.83
CA SER A 375 0.71 -18.45 -41.50
C SER A 375 -0.30 -18.20 -40.37
N HIS A 376 -1.47 -17.67 -40.70
CA HIS A 376 -2.51 -17.27 -39.74
C HIS A 376 -3.91 -17.72 -40.19
N VAL A 377 -4.81 -17.91 -39.23
CA VAL A 377 -6.25 -18.09 -39.44
C VAL A 377 -6.99 -16.88 -38.91
N THR A 378 -7.91 -16.30 -39.70
CA THR A 378 -8.74 -15.18 -39.26
C THR A 378 -10.03 -15.67 -38.61
N ARG A 379 -10.28 -15.29 -37.35
CA ARG A 379 -11.55 -15.58 -36.66
C ARG A 379 -11.97 -14.39 -35.81
N ASN A 380 -13.25 -13.99 -35.88
CA ASN A 380 -13.81 -12.81 -35.18
C ASN A 380 -13.04 -11.49 -35.41
N GLY A 381 -12.38 -11.34 -36.56
CA GLY A 381 -11.57 -10.16 -36.90
C GLY A 381 -10.11 -10.22 -36.44
N GLU A 382 -9.68 -11.29 -35.76
CA GLU A 382 -8.32 -11.45 -35.25
C GLU A 382 -7.52 -12.45 -36.07
N GLN A 383 -6.22 -12.19 -36.27
CA GLN A 383 -5.29 -13.11 -36.95
C GLN A 383 -4.57 -13.99 -35.93
N ILE A 384 -4.69 -15.30 -36.09
CA ILE A 384 -4.18 -16.26 -35.10
C ILE A 384 -3.11 -17.14 -35.76
N PRO A 385 -1.88 -17.20 -35.22
CA PRO A 385 -0.83 -18.06 -35.78
C PRO A 385 -1.24 -19.52 -35.82
N ILE A 386 -0.96 -20.19 -36.94
CA ILE A 386 -1.28 -21.62 -37.09
C ILE A 386 -0.48 -22.48 -36.10
N SER A 387 0.77 -22.12 -35.82
CA SER A 387 1.63 -22.82 -34.85
C SER A 387 0.97 -22.98 -33.48
N ASP A 388 0.33 -21.90 -33.03
CA ASP A 388 -0.23 -21.81 -31.68
C ASP A 388 -1.55 -22.58 -31.61
N LEU A 389 -2.34 -22.53 -32.68
CA LEU A 389 -3.56 -23.33 -32.82
C LEU A 389 -3.26 -24.84 -32.81
N GLU A 390 -2.17 -25.27 -33.45
CA GLU A 390 -1.78 -26.68 -33.48
C GLU A 390 -1.31 -27.22 -32.13
N GLU A 391 -0.59 -26.42 -31.36
CA GLU A 391 -0.19 -26.79 -30.00
C GLU A 391 -1.41 -26.92 -29.07
N LEU A 392 -2.46 -26.13 -29.31
CA LEU A 392 -3.63 -26.04 -28.44
C LEU A 392 -4.76 -27.01 -28.80
N LEU A 393 -4.84 -27.50 -30.04
CA LEU A 393 -5.88 -28.41 -30.52
C LEU A 393 -6.15 -29.62 -29.60
N PRO A 394 -5.13 -30.35 -29.09
CA PRO A 394 -5.37 -31.50 -28.20
C PRO A 394 -6.04 -31.11 -26.87
N PHE A 395 -5.75 -29.91 -26.35
CA PHE A 395 -6.34 -29.43 -25.09
C PHE A 395 -7.81 -29.05 -25.25
N ILE A 396 -8.18 -28.50 -26.41
CA ILE A 396 -9.56 -28.11 -26.72
C ILE A 396 -10.43 -29.36 -26.90
N GLU A 397 -9.90 -30.39 -27.55
CA GLU A 397 -10.55 -31.69 -27.68
C GLU A 397 -10.84 -32.30 -26.30
N ASP A 398 -9.87 -32.30 -25.39
CA ASP A 398 -10.00 -32.85 -24.04
C ASP A 398 -11.03 -32.06 -23.18
N GLN A 399 -11.08 -30.73 -23.33
CA GLN A 399 -12.06 -29.88 -22.66
C GLN A 399 -13.51 -30.14 -23.10
N LEU A 400 -13.73 -30.56 -24.35
CA LEU A 400 -15.06 -30.91 -24.85
C LEU A 400 -15.54 -32.27 -24.33
N ILE A 401 -14.60 -33.18 -24.03
CA ILE A 401 -14.87 -34.54 -23.56
C ILE A 401 -15.23 -34.58 -22.06
N ASP A 402 -14.51 -33.85 -21.19
CA ASP A 402 -14.76 -33.85 -19.73
C ASP A 402 -15.61 -32.65 -19.27
N ARG A 403 -16.90 -32.64 -19.65
CA ARG A 403 -17.89 -31.69 -19.10
C ARG A 403 -18.26 -32.00 -17.66
N LYS A 404 -17.31 -32.11 -16.72
CA LYS A 404 -17.65 -31.92 -15.30
C LYS A 404 -18.02 -30.45 -15.11
N LYS A 405 -19.30 -30.14 -15.30
CA LYS A 405 -19.87 -28.83 -15.00
C LYS A 405 -19.31 -28.39 -13.64
N PRO A 406 -18.62 -27.24 -13.54
CA PRO A 406 -18.25 -26.69 -12.25
C PRO A 406 -19.51 -26.69 -11.38
N LYS A 407 -19.45 -27.28 -10.18
CA LYS A 407 -20.53 -27.16 -9.20
C LYS A 407 -20.84 -25.67 -9.10
N ARG A 408 -22.03 -25.24 -9.55
CA ARG A 408 -22.46 -23.84 -9.46
C ARG A 408 -22.31 -23.44 -8.00
N LYS A 409 -21.33 -22.59 -7.71
CA LYS A 409 -21.24 -21.95 -6.41
C LYS A 409 -22.55 -21.16 -6.22
N PRO A 410 -23.11 -21.12 -5.00
CA PRO A 410 -24.30 -20.32 -4.75
C PRO A 410 -24.07 -18.89 -5.25
N GLU A 411 -25.04 -18.35 -5.97
CA GLU A 411 -25.05 -16.95 -6.41
C GLU A 411 -24.90 -16.07 -5.16
N MET A 412 -23.80 -15.32 -5.10
CA MET A 412 -23.46 -14.48 -3.95
C MET A 412 -23.75 -13.04 -4.34
N THR A 413 -24.62 -12.38 -3.59
CA THR A 413 -24.84 -10.94 -3.74
C THR A 413 -23.68 -10.16 -3.16
N VAL A 414 -23.21 -9.17 -3.90
CA VAL A 414 -21.99 -8.40 -3.62
C VAL A 414 -22.17 -6.94 -4.00
N LEU A 415 -21.28 -6.08 -3.50
CA LEU A 415 -21.11 -4.73 -3.99
C LEU A 415 -20.34 -4.78 -5.31
N ILE A 416 -20.99 -4.36 -6.39
CA ILE A 416 -20.38 -4.20 -7.70
C ILE A 416 -19.79 -2.80 -7.76
N ILE A 417 -18.49 -2.73 -8.02
CA ILE A 417 -17.72 -1.48 -8.02
C ILE A 417 -17.34 -1.04 -9.43
N ASP A 418 -17.06 0.25 -9.59
CA ASP A 418 -16.30 0.76 -10.72
C ASP A 418 -14.85 0.27 -10.63
N GLU A 419 -14.48 -0.57 -11.60
CA GLU A 419 -13.18 -1.22 -11.68
C GLU A 419 -12.22 -0.42 -12.55
N ASN A 420 -10.97 -0.32 -12.12
CA ASN A 420 -9.89 0.28 -12.92
C ASN A 420 -9.17 -0.75 -13.79
N ILE A 421 -9.88 -1.78 -14.27
CA ILE A 421 -9.22 -2.94 -14.86
C ILE A 421 -8.95 -2.74 -16.36
N GLU A 422 -9.99 -2.68 -17.17
CA GLU A 422 -9.83 -2.46 -18.61
C GLU A 422 -9.59 -0.97 -18.91
N GLU A 423 -10.35 -0.12 -18.24
CA GLU A 423 -10.32 1.33 -18.33
C GLU A 423 -10.23 1.94 -16.93
N ARG A 424 -9.92 3.24 -16.85
CA ARG A 424 -9.83 3.99 -15.59
C ARG A 424 -11.22 4.43 -15.12
N GLY A 425 -12.03 3.46 -14.67
CA GLY A 425 -13.44 3.66 -14.30
C GLY A 425 -13.69 4.46 -13.01
N PHE A 426 -12.72 4.53 -12.09
CA PHE A 426 -12.85 5.27 -10.82
C PHE A 426 -11.53 5.93 -10.41
N ILE A 427 -11.59 7.21 -10.03
CA ILE A 427 -10.42 7.97 -9.58
C ILE A 427 -10.74 8.52 -8.19
N GLY A 428 -9.87 8.23 -7.22
CA GLY A 428 -9.99 8.80 -5.88
C GLY A 428 -9.73 10.32 -5.88
N LYS A 429 -10.46 11.06 -5.04
CA LYS A 429 -10.21 12.49 -4.82
C LYS A 429 -8.77 12.67 -4.31
N THR A 430 -7.97 13.46 -5.03
CA THR A 430 -6.58 13.77 -4.69
C THR A 430 -6.36 15.27 -4.91
N LYS A 431 -5.87 16.02 -3.91
CA LYS A 431 -5.56 17.47 -4.05
C LYS A 431 -4.09 17.84 -3.77
N GLY A 432 -3.18 16.88 -3.66
CA GLY A 432 -1.77 17.16 -3.38
C GLY A 432 -0.89 17.14 -4.65
N GLU A 433 -0.33 18.28 -5.06
CA GLU A 433 0.71 18.37 -6.09
C GLU A 433 2.11 18.72 -5.51
N GLU A 434 2.21 18.94 -4.19
CA GLU A 434 3.44 19.41 -3.55
C GLU A 434 4.29 18.30 -2.91
N PRO A 435 5.63 18.47 -2.86
CA PRO A 435 6.51 17.57 -2.12
C PRO A 435 6.18 17.54 -0.62
N ILE A 436 6.17 16.34 -0.04
CA ILE A 436 5.90 16.13 1.39
C ILE A 436 7.14 16.52 2.21
N GLN A 437 7.03 17.59 2.99
CA GLN A 437 7.95 17.84 4.10
C GLN A 437 7.52 17.01 5.32
N HIS A 438 8.45 16.24 5.89
CA HIS A 438 8.18 15.36 7.02
C HIS A 438 8.17 16.15 8.34
N HIS A 439 7.02 16.73 8.70
CA HIS A 439 6.81 17.28 10.05
C HIS A 439 6.00 16.28 10.88
N LEU A 440 6.65 15.67 11.87
CA LEU A 440 6.00 14.77 12.80
C LEU A 440 5.19 15.55 13.83
N GLU A 441 3.90 15.26 13.93
CA GLU A 441 3.12 15.65 15.10
C GLU A 441 3.19 14.57 16.19
N PRO A 442 3.33 14.96 17.47
CA PRO A 442 3.45 14.01 18.56
C PRO A 442 2.17 13.17 18.74
N THR A 443 2.37 11.89 19.01
CA THR A 443 1.29 10.95 19.33
C THR A 443 0.88 11.12 20.80
N PRO A 444 -0.41 11.38 21.10
CA PRO A 444 -0.88 11.43 22.48
C PRO A 444 -0.87 10.04 23.13
N ASN A 445 -0.86 9.99 24.46
CA ASN A 445 -0.97 8.79 25.28
C ASN A 445 0.12 7.71 25.08
N LEU A 446 1.13 7.96 24.23
CA LEU A 446 2.27 7.07 24.07
C LEU A 446 3.05 7.01 25.40
N LYS A 447 3.32 5.80 25.90
CA LYS A 447 4.04 5.61 27.16
C LYS A 447 5.40 6.30 27.11
N HIS A 448 5.79 6.96 28.20
CA HIS A 448 7.08 7.65 28.29
C HIS A 448 8.31 6.74 28.06
N GLU A 449 8.17 5.45 28.34
CA GLU A 449 9.22 4.44 28.11
C GLU A 449 9.36 4.03 26.63
N VAL A 450 8.33 4.26 25.83
CA VAL A 450 8.28 3.87 24.42
C VAL A 450 8.81 5.01 23.56
N LYS A 451 9.98 4.81 22.96
CA LYS A 451 10.57 5.75 22.00
C LYS A 451 10.47 5.17 20.59
N LEU A 452 9.93 5.97 19.68
CA LEU A 452 9.93 5.64 18.26
C LEU A 452 11.37 5.72 17.73
N LEU A 453 11.75 4.75 16.91
CA LEU A 453 13.00 4.81 16.17
C LEU A 453 12.90 5.85 15.04
N PRO A 454 14.02 6.40 14.53
CA PRO A 454 13.98 7.46 13.51
C PRO A 454 13.15 7.10 12.27
N HIS A 455 13.23 5.86 11.79
CA HIS A 455 12.38 5.42 10.66
C HIS A 455 10.90 5.28 11.06
N GLN A 456 10.59 4.96 12.30
CA GLN A 456 9.21 4.90 12.76
C GLN A 456 8.59 6.30 12.83
N GLU A 457 9.35 7.28 13.31
CA GLU A 457 8.98 8.70 13.29
C GLU A 457 8.73 9.20 11.87
N GLU A 458 9.65 8.90 10.95
CA GLU A 458 9.52 9.27 9.54
C GLU A 458 8.30 8.61 8.87
N GLY A 459 8.01 7.34 9.20
CA GLY A 459 6.86 6.62 8.67
C GLY A 459 5.53 7.13 9.22
N LEU A 460 5.49 7.49 10.50
CA LEU A 460 4.35 8.14 11.12
C LEU A 460 4.11 9.53 10.52
N ALA A 461 5.15 10.35 10.40
CA ALA A 461 5.05 11.67 9.77
C ALA A 461 4.58 11.59 8.32
N TRP A 462 5.04 10.58 7.57
CA TRP A 462 4.55 10.29 6.22
C TRP A 462 3.05 10.00 6.20
N ALA A 463 2.53 9.13 7.07
CA ALA A 463 1.10 8.82 7.13
C ALA A 463 0.25 10.04 7.54
N GLN A 464 0.70 10.81 8.55
CA GLN A 464 0.07 12.06 8.97
C GLN A 464 -0.01 13.08 7.83
N GLN A 465 1.05 13.21 7.04
CA GLN A 465 1.07 14.17 5.94
C GLN A 465 0.19 13.74 4.77
N LEU A 466 0.14 12.44 4.45
CA LEU A 466 -0.79 11.92 3.45
C LEU A 466 -2.23 12.28 3.80
N TRP A 467 -2.63 12.11 5.06
CA TRP A 467 -3.93 12.53 5.56
C TRP A 467 -4.13 14.05 5.40
N LYS A 468 -3.23 14.88 5.93
CA LYS A 468 -3.36 16.36 5.91
C LYS A 468 -3.41 16.95 4.50
N LYS A 469 -2.69 16.37 3.55
CA LYS A 469 -2.67 16.79 2.14
C LYS A 469 -3.80 16.14 1.33
N THR A 470 -4.76 15.48 1.99
CA THR A 470 -5.96 14.86 1.38
C THR A 470 -5.63 13.82 0.32
N TYR A 471 -4.54 13.06 0.52
CA TYR A 471 -4.29 11.87 -0.27
C TYR A 471 -5.19 10.72 0.22
N PRO A 472 -5.71 9.86 -0.67
CA PRO A 472 -6.65 8.79 -0.32
C PRO A 472 -6.05 7.67 0.55
N GLY A 473 -4.72 7.57 0.63
CA GLY A 473 -4.05 6.51 1.35
C GLY A 473 -2.58 6.30 0.98
N GLY A 474 -1.97 5.29 1.60
CA GLY A 474 -0.57 4.91 1.37
C GLY A 474 -0.28 3.42 1.62
N LEU A 475 0.73 2.92 0.91
CA LEU A 475 1.30 1.59 1.01
C LEU A 475 2.59 1.63 1.85
N LEU A 476 2.51 1.14 3.08
CA LEU A 476 3.64 0.95 3.99
C LEU A 476 4.27 -0.43 3.74
N ALA A 477 5.23 -0.45 2.82
CA ALA A 477 5.93 -1.64 2.33
C ALA A 477 7.30 -1.87 3.00
N ASP A 478 7.46 -1.40 4.23
CA ASP A 478 8.64 -1.61 5.07
C ASP A 478 8.93 -3.09 5.28
N ASP A 479 10.22 -3.43 5.43
CA ASP A 479 10.66 -4.77 5.76
C ASP A 479 10.03 -5.30 7.07
N MET A 480 9.97 -6.63 7.20
CA MET A 480 9.23 -7.27 8.29
C MET A 480 9.90 -7.04 9.64
N GLY A 481 9.15 -6.59 10.66
CA GLY A 481 9.73 -6.37 11.99
C GLY A 481 10.32 -4.97 12.22
N LEU A 482 10.18 -4.02 11.27
CA LEU A 482 10.52 -2.60 11.46
C LEU A 482 9.50 -1.80 12.31
N GLY A 483 8.41 -2.45 12.77
CA GLY A 483 7.40 -1.82 13.63
C GLY A 483 6.26 -1.12 12.89
N LYS A 484 5.79 -1.67 11.76
CA LYS A 484 4.62 -1.15 11.01
C LYS A 484 3.37 -0.99 11.88
N THR A 485 3.09 -1.99 12.73
CA THR A 485 1.95 -1.98 13.67
C THR A 485 2.01 -0.76 14.59
N LEU A 486 3.17 -0.51 15.23
CA LEU A 486 3.37 0.65 16.10
C LEU A 486 3.16 1.96 15.36
N GLN A 487 3.74 2.11 14.15
CA GLN A 487 3.57 3.32 13.33
C GLN A 487 2.09 3.61 13.03
N VAL A 488 1.32 2.59 12.66
CA VAL A 488 -0.11 2.75 12.35
C VAL A 488 -0.95 2.96 13.60
N LEU A 489 -0.67 2.28 14.71
CA LEU A 489 -1.36 2.55 15.98
C LEU A 489 -1.13 3.99 16.44
N CYS A 490 0.09 4.50 16.32
CA CYS A 490 0.37 5.90 16.60
C CYS A 490 -0.40 6.85 15.67
N PHE A 491 -0.52 6.52 14.39
CA PHE A 491 -1.32 7.29 13.45
C PHE A 491 -2.81 7.31 13.85
N LEU A 492 -3.40 6.17 14.21
CA LEU A 492 -4.80 6.08 14.62
C LEU A 492 -5.08 6.85 15.92
N GLU A 493 -4.19 6.74 16.91
CA GLU A 493 -4.31 7.47 18.19
C GLU A 493 -4.21 8.98 17.97
N TRP A 494 -3.24 9.43 17.17
CA TRP A 494 -3.12 10.83 16.77
C TRP A 494 -4.38 11.31 16.04
N HIS A 495 -4.84 10.57 15.04
CA HIS A 495 -6.01 10.94 14.24
C HIS A 495 -7.28 11.03 15.11
N HIS A 496 -7.52 10.04 15.95
CA HIS A 496 -8.65 10.02 16.88
C HIS A 496 -8.65 11.21 17.83
N SER A 497 -7.50 11.50 18.45
CA SER A 497 -7.39 12.62 19.40
C SER A 497 -7.68 13.98 18.78
N LYS A 498 -7.33 14.18 17.49
CA LYS A 498 -7.46 15.46 16.79
C LYS A 498 -8.84 15.68 16.20
N PHE A 499 -9.44 14.62 15.65
CA PHE A 499 -10.59 14.77 14.76
C PHE A 499 -11.90 14.23 15.33
N ARG A 500 -11.88 13.37 16.36
CA ARG A 500 -13.11 12.74 16.88
C ARG A 500 -14.11 13.71 17.52
N GLN A 501 -13.66 14.87 17.99
CA GLN A 501 -14.54 15.90 18.57
C GLN A 501 -15.31 16.70 17.50
N GLN A 502 -14.94 16.58 16.23
CA GLN A 502 -15.66 17.18 15.11
C GLN A 502 -16.78 16.23 14.68
N GLU A 503 -18.03 16.71 14.59
CA GLU A 503 -19.18 15.86 14.20
C GLU A 503 -18.97 15.17 12.84
N SER A 504 -18.24 15.82 11.92
CA SER A 504 -17.89 15.29 10.61
C SER A 504 -16.91 14.10 10.64
N HIS A 505 -16.18 13.85 11.74
CA HIS A 505 -15.08 12.88 11.81
C HIS A 505 -15.21 11.89 12.97
N ARG A 506 -16.45 11.65 13.43
CA ARG A 506 -16.77 10.68 14.51
C ARG A 506 -16.78 9.21 14.05
N GLN A 507 -16.09 8.89 12.95
CA GLN A 507 -16.16 7.60 12.29
C GLN A 507 -15.24 6.53 12.95
N PRO A 508 -15.63 5.24 12.96
CA PRO A 508 -14.80 4.15 13.45
C PRO A 508 -13.62 3.84 12.49
N TYR A 509 -12.61 3.13 13.00
CA TYR A 509 -11.51 2.58 12.19
C TYR A 509 -11.69 1.08 11.96
N LEU A 510 -11.30 0.58 10.78
CA LEU A 510 -11.32 -0.85 10.46
C LEU A 510 -9.90 -1.37 10.26
N ILE A 511 -9.54 -2.43 10.97
CA ILE A 511 -8.29 -3.17 10.77
C ILE A 511 -8.61 -4.56 10.25
N VAL A 512 -8.10 -4.87 9.05
CA VAL A 512 -8.31 -6.16 8.37
C VAL A 512 -6.99 -6.90 8.29
N ALA A 513 -6.91 -8.05 8.96
CA ALA A 513 -5.69 -8.85 8.98
C ALA A 513 -6.02 -10.36 9.03
N PRO A 514 -5.04 -11.26 8.76
CA PRO A 514 -5.18 -12.67 9.10
C PRO A 514 -5.52 -12.84 10.59
N ILE A 515 -6.35 -13.84 10.93
CA ILE A 515 -6.87 -14.08 12.29
C ILE A 515 -5.80 -13.95 13.38
N ALA A 516 -4.63 -14.50 13.13
CA ALA A 516 -3.60 -14.58 14.14
C ALA A 516 -2.81 -13.29 14.36
N LEU A 517 -2.85 -12.36 13.39
CA LEU A 517 -2.31 -11.02 13.57
C LEU A 517 -3.26 -10.14 14.39
N LEU A 518 -4.58 -10.32 14.23
CA LEU A 518 -5.58 -9.50 14.93
C LEU A 518 -5.46 -9.59 16.46
N GLU A 519 -5.19 -10.78 17.00
CA GLU A 519 -4.94 -10.96 18.43
C GLU A 519 -3.68 -10.18 18.87
N ASN A 520 -2.64 -10.14 18.03
CA ASN A 520 -1.43 -9.37 18.29
C ASN A 520 -1.70 -7.86 18.26
N TRP A 521 -2.50 -7.36 17.31
CA TRP A 521 -2.91 -5.95 17.25
C TRP A 521 -3.58 -5.50 18.55
N ALA A 522 -4.56 -6.28 19.04
CA ALA A 522 -5.23 -5.98 20.32
C ALA A 522 -4.28 -6.06 21.52
N ALA A 523 -3.35 -7.02 21.53
CA ALA A 523 -2.41 -7.22 22.63
C ALA A 523 -1.24 -6.21 22.64
N GLU A 524 -0.88 -5.62 21.49
CA GLU A 524 0.19 -4.65 21.37
C GLU A 524 -0.23 -3.25 21.83
N TYR A 525 -1.48 -2.85 21.58
CA TYR A 525 -1.98 -1.54 21.96
C TYR A 525 -1.76 -1.18 23.46
N PRO A 526 -2.18 -1.97 24.45
CA PRO A 526 -1.95 -1.65 25.87
C PRO A 526 -0.47 -1.71 26.28
N LYS A 527 0.42 -2.27 25.45
CA LYS A 527 1.87 -2.24 25.70
C LYS A 527 2.45 -0.86 25.39
N PHE A 528 1.92 -0.18 24.37
CA PHE A 528 2.47 1.07 23.85
C PHE A 528 1.82 2.34 24.39
N PHE A 529 0.56 2.28 24.85
CA PHE A 529 -0.21 3.44 25.29
C PHE A 529 -0.65 3.34 26.76
N ASP A 530 -0.56 4.45 27.51
CA ASP A 530 -1.12 4.58 28.87
C ASP A 530 -2.51 5.21 28.78
N ASN A 531 -3.54 4.56 29.35
CA ASN A 531 -4.94 5.03 29.25
C ASN A 531 -5.36 5.37 27.80
N GLY A 532 -4.95 4.54 26.84
CA GLY A 532 -5.17 4.80 25.41
C GLY A 532 -6.65 5.05 25.07
N ALA A 533 -6.89 5.97 24.13
CA ALA A 533 -8.24 6.46 23.86
C ALA A 533 -9.08 5.52 22.98
N LEU A 534 -8.46 4.56 22.30
CA LEU A 534 -9.09 3.59 21.41
C LEU A 534 -9.50 2.28 22.11
N ASP A 535 -10.78 1.93 21.99
CA ASP A 535 -11.31 0.61 22.34
C ASP A 535 -11.38 -0.34 21.13
N PHE A 536 -10.87 -1.56 21.29
CA PHE A 536 -10.81 -2.56 20.23
C PHE A 536 -11.99 -3.54 20.30
N VAL A 537 -12.70 -3.67 19.17
CA VAL A 537 -13.82 -4.61 18.99
C VAL A 537 -13.43 -5.73 18.03
N THR A 538 -13.60 -6.98 18.47
CA THR A 538 -13.35 -8.16 17.63
C THR A 538 -14.58 -8.54 16.81
N LEU A 539 -14.42 -8.57 15.48
CA LEU A 539 -15.46 -8.97 14.53
C LEU A 539 -15.03 -10.21 13.73
N TYR A 540 -14.67 -11.29 14.42
CA TYR A 540 -14.40 -12.60 13.81
C TYR A 540 -14.61 -13.72 14.84
N GLY A 541 -14.52 -14.98 14.38
CA GLY A 541 -14.60 -16.14 15.27
C GLY A 541 -15.95 -16.23 16.00
N LYS A 542 -15.90 -16.49 17.31
CA LYS A 542 -17.12 -16.60 18.15
C LYS A 542 -17.70 -15.23 18.51
N GLU A 543 -16.87 -14.21 18.63
CA GLU A 543 -17.30 -12.86 19.04
C GLU A 543 -18.13 -12.16 17.97
N LEU A 544 -17.95 -12.54 16.70
CA LEU A 544 -18.81 -12.13 15.58
C LEU A 544 -20.32 -12.29 15.89
N GLN A 545 -20.71 -13.34 16.64
CA GLN A 545 -22.12 -13.58 16.98
C GLN A 545 -22.72 -12.47 17.86
N ASN A 546 -21.89 -11.80 18.66
CA ASN A 546 -22.34 -10.70 19.54
C ASN A 546 -22.74 -9.45 18.77
N TYR A 547 -22.33 -9.36 17.51
CA TYR A 547 -22.60 -8.24 16.61
C TYR A 547 -23.58 -8.62 15.51
N LYS A 548 -24.22 -9.79 15.60
CA LYS A 548 -25.30 -10.17 14.69
C LYS A 548 -26.64 -9.75 15.28
N ILE A 549 -27.46 -9.16 14.42
CA ILE A 549 -28.85 -8.83 14.74
C ILE A 549 -29.69 -10.11 14.66
N ASP A 550 -30.68 -10.24 15.55
CA ASP A 550 -31.66 -11.32 15.48
C ASP A 550 -32.47 -11.25 14.18
N SER A 551 -32.77 -12.41 13.60
CA SER A 551 -33.53 -12.59 12.37
C SER A 551 -34.87 -11.83 12.32
N SER A 552 -35.48 -11.55 13.47
CA SER A 552 -36.75 -10.79 13.61
C SER A 552 -36.59 -9.25 13.54
N GLU A 553 -35.43 -8.72 13.92
CA GLU A 553 -35.06 -7.30 13.82
C GLU A 553 -34.47 -7.00 12.42
N ALA A 554 -33.71 -7.93 11.85
CA ALA A 554 -33.15 -7.82 10.50
C ALA A 554 -34.23 -7.74 9.41
N SER A 555 -35.43 -8.29 9.66
CA SER A 555 -36.60 -8.17 8.77
C SER A 555 -37.32 -6.81 8.83
N LYS A 556 -36.97 -5.94 9.79
CA LYS A 556 -37.55 -4.60 9.94
C LYS A 556 -36.74 -3.50 9.24
N ILE A 557 -35.53 -3.83 8.75
CA ILE A 557 -34.67 -2.90 8.01
C ILE A 557 -35.14 -2.89 6.56
N GLN A 558 -35.72 -1.77 6.12
CA GLN A 558 -36.10 -1.54 4.72
C GLN A 558 -34.83 -1.54 3.83
N ILE A 559 -34.89 -2.28 2.72
CA ILE A 559 -33.88 -2.24 1.66
C ILE A 559 -34.63 -1.76 0.42
N PRO A 560 -34.14 -0.78 -0.35
CA PRO A 560 -34.82 -0.29 -1.54
C PRO A 560 -35.21 -1.43 -2.49
N GLU A 561 -36.43 -1.40 -3.04
CA GLU A 561 -36.90 -2.35 -4.05
C GLU A 561 -36.14 -2.12 -5.37
N ILE A 562 -34.95 -2.71 -5.48
CA ILE A 562 -34.20 -2.85 -6.73
C ILE A 562 -34.46 -4.28 -7.23
N ASP A 563 -34.65 -4.43 -8.55
CA ASP A 563 -34.89 -5.74 -9.16
C ASP A 563 -33.75 -6.72 -8.80
N GLY A 564 -34.07 -7.84 -8.15
CA GLY A 564 -33.09 -8.78 -7.56
C GLY A 564 -32.89 -8.71 -6.02
N VAL A 565 -33.52 -7.76 -5.32
CA VAL A 565 -33.41 -7.53 -3.85
C VAL A 565 -34.26 -8.47 -2.98
N GLU A 566 -35.30 -9.12 -3.50
CA GLU A 566 -36.06 -10.14 -2.73
C GLU A 566 -35.13 -11.23 -2.16
N ARG A 567 -34.05 -11.52 -2.89
CA ARG A 567 -32.99 -12.46 -2.49
C ARG A 567 -32.02 -11.90 -1.44
N LEU A 568 -31.85 -10.58 -1.36
CA LEU A 568 -31.02 -9.90 -0.35
C LEU A 568 -31.63 -10.04 1.04
N VAL A 569 -32.94 -9.91 1.16
CA VAL A 569 -33.68 -10.15 2.42
C VAL A 569 -33.57 -11.63 2.81
N GLU A 570 -33.68 -12.56 1.85
CA GLU A 570 -33.55 -14.00 2.11
C GLU A 570 -32.11 -14.42 2.49
N LEU A 571 -31.09 -13.78 1.92
CA LEU A 571 -29.67 -14.04 2.21
C LEU A 571 -29.21 -13.41 3.53
N ARG A 572 -29.65 -12.17 3.85
CA ARG A 572 -29.46 -11.57 5.19
C ARG A 572 -30.10 -12.44 6.27
N LYS A 573 -31.30 -12.99 6.01
CA LYS A 573 -31.97 -13.97 6.90
C LYS A 573 -31.19 -15.28 7.09
N ARG A 574 -30.46 -15.77 6.08
CA ARG A 574 -29.69 -17.04 6.18
C ARG A 574 -28.32 -16.90 6.88
N ARG A 575 -27.66 -15.74 6.84
CA ARG A 575 -26.32 -15.53 7.43
C ARG A 575 -26.33 -14.74 8.75
N GLY A 576 -27.40 -14.00 9.03
CA GLY A 576 -27.50 -13.02 10.11
C GLY A 576 -26.81 -11.71 9.72
N ALA A 577 -27.51 -10.57 9.79
CA ALA A 577 -26.95 -9.26 9.48
C ALA A 577 -26.12 -8.72 10.64
N LEU A 578 -25.13 -7.87 10.37
CA LEU A 578 -24.37 -7.19 11.43
C LEU A 578 -25.13 -5.98 11.99
N ASP A 579 -24.92 -5.70 13.27
CA ASP A 579 -25.39 -4.51 13.97
C ASP A 579 -24.52 -3.30 13.58
N VAL A 580 -24.86 -2.71 12.43
CA VAL A 580 -24.18 -1.54 11.85
C VAL A 580 -24.15 -0.37 12.83
N LYS A 581 -25.24 -0.14 13.59
CA LYS A 581 -25.33 0.96 14.56
C LYS A 581 -24.33 0.77 15.70
N ARG A 582 -24.21 -0.45 16.21
CA ARG A 582 -23.21 -0.76 17.24
C ARG A 582 -21.79 -0.63 16.71
N LEU A 583 -21.53 -1.05 15.47
CA LEU A 583 -20.20 -0.93 14.86
C LEU A 583 -19.81 0.52 14.55
N ARG A 584 -20.75 1.39 14.18
CA ARG A 584 -20.51 2.83 14.01
C ARG A 584 -20.07 3.54 15.29
N ASN A 585 -20.48 3.02 16.45
CA ASN A 585 -20.12 3.58 17.75
C ASN A 585 -18.82 3.00 18.34
N ALA A 586 -18.19 2.03 17.67
CA ALA A 586 -16.90 1.49 18.09
C ALA A 586 -15.76 2.45 17.73
N ASP A 587 -14.60 2.28 18.37
CA ASP A 587 -13.40 3.04 18.03
C ASP A 587 -12.60 2.32 16.94
N VAL A 588 -12.21 1.07 17.20
CA VAL A 588 -11.47 0.22 16.27
C VAL A 588 -12.15 -1.13 16.12
N VAL A 589 -12.43 -1.54 14.89
CA VAL A 589 -12.99 -2.86 14.57
C VAL A 589 -11.90 -3.75 13.95
N LEU A 590 -11.62 -4.88 14.59
CA LEU A 590 -10.68 -5.90 14.14
C LEU A 590 -11.42 -7.01 13.38
N THR A 591 -11.07 -7.27 12.13
CA THR A 591 -11.73 -8.31 11.34
C THR A 591 -10.82 -9.00 10.33
N THR A 592 -11.31 -10.06 9.67
CA THR A 592 -10.55 -10.80 8.65
C THR A 592 -11.02 -10.47 7.25
N TYR A 593 -10.15 -10.73 6.26
CA TYR A 593 -10.46 -10.62 4.84
C TYR A 593 -11.73 -11.39 4.45
N GLU A 594 -11.92 -12.59 5.02
CA GLU A 594 -13.09 -13.42 4.76
C GLU A 594 -14.36 -12.82 5.37
N THR A 595 -14.29 -12.25 6.57
CA THR A 595 -15.44 -11.55 7.18
C THR A 595 -15.84 -10.33 6.35
N VAL A 596 -14.89 -9.51 5.88
CA VAL A 596 -15.21 -8.38 4.99
C VAL A 596 -15.92 -8.85 3.73
N ARG A 597 -15.43 -9.92 3.09
CA ARG A 597 -16.10 -10.52 1.93
C ARG A 597 -17.52 -10.99 2.26
N ASP A 598 -17.69 -11.67 3.39
CA ASP A 598 -18.95 -12.33 3.74
C ASP A 598 -20.03 -11.35 4.22
N PHE A 599 -19.62 -10.21 4.80
CA PHE A 599 -20.49 -9.13 5.31
C PHE A 599 -20.26 -7.80 4.59
N GLN A 600 -19.83 -7.83 3.33
CA GLN A 600 -19.46 -6.63 2.56
C GLN A 600 -20.58 -5.59 2.45
N LEU A 601 -21.85 -6.03 2.50
CA LEU A 601 -23.00 -5.12 2.47
C LEU A 601 -23.13 -4.31 3.76
N ASP A 602 -22.90 -4.95 4.92
CA ASP A 602 -23.04 -4.32 6.23
C ASP A 602 -21.78 -3.51 6.58
N LEU A 603 -20.60 -3.98 6.18
CA LEU A 603 -19.33 -3.28 6.42
C LEU A 603 -19.08 -2.17 5.40
N GLY A 604 -19.57 -2.31 4.17
CA GLY A 604 -19.47 -1.30 3.13
C GLY A 604 -20.37 -0.08 3.34
N SER A 605 -21.39 -0.20 4.19
CA SER A 605 -22.29 0.90 4.56
C SER A 605 -21.84 1.72 5.77
N ILE A 606 -20.77 1.30 6.44
CA ILE A 606 -20.19 2.05 7.55
C ILE A 606 -19.19 3.04 6.94
N PRO A 607 -19.33 4.35 7.21
CA PRO A 607 -18.28 5.31 6.88
C PRO A 607 -17.11 5.12 7.87
N TRP A 608 -15.97 4.70 7.35
CA TRP A 608 -14.76 4.44 8.14
C TRP A 608 -13.76 5.59 8.05
N GLY A 609 -13.32 6.11 9.20
CA GLY A 609 -12.33 7.20 9.23
C GLY A 609 -10.99 6.75 8.64
N ALA A 610 -10.63 5.48 8.86
CA ALA A 610 -9.55 4.83 8.13
C ALA A 610 -9.76 3.32 8.04
N VAL A 611 -9.34 2.73 6.91
CA VAL A 611 -9.24 1.28 6.71
C VAL A 611 -7.77 0.90 6.60
N VAL A 612 -7.33 0.06 7.53
CA VAL A 612 -5.98 -0.51 7.57
C VAL A 612 -6.07 -1.97 7.17
N ILE A 613 -5.28 -2.38 6.18
CA ILE A 613 -5.13 -3.80 5.81
C ILE A 613 -3.70 -4.26 6.09
N ASP A 614 -3.56 -5.36 6.83
CA ASP A 614 -2.27 -6.01 7.12
C ASP A 614 -2.09 -7.27 6.29
N GLU A 615 -0.85 -7.57 5.90
CA GLU A 615 -0.52 -8.60 4.90
C GLU A 615 -1.28 -8.39 3.58
N ALA A 616 -1.19 -7.17 3.04
CA ALA A 616 -1.93 -6.70 1.86
C ALA A 616 -1.77 -7.57 0.60
N GLN A 617 -0.75 -8.44 0.53
CA GLN A 617 -0.64 -9.46 -0.53
C GLN A 617 -1.85 -10.42 -0.59
N ARG A 618 -2.72 -10.42 0.43
CA ARG A 618 -4.02 -11.12 0.39
C ARG A 618 -4.99 -10.60 -0.69
N ILE A 619 -4.84 -9.34 -1.14
CA ILE A 619 -5.65 -8.74 -2.22
C ILE A 619 -4.88 -8.55 -3.52
N LYS A 620 -3.85 -9.36 -3.76
CA LYS A 620 -2.96 -9.21 -4.93
C LYS A 620 -3.61 -9.46 -6.29
N THR A 621 -4.76 -10.14 -6.33
CA THR A 621 -5.43 -10.49 -7.59
C THR A 621 -6.63 -9.57 -7.85
N PRO A 622 -6.63 -8.82 -8.97
CA PRO A 622 -7.76 -8.00 -9.39
C PRO A 622 -9.04 -8.82 -9.67
N GLY A 623 -10.21 -8.24 -9.42
CA GLY A 623 -11.50 -8.84 -9.73
C GLY A 623 -11.93 -9.99 -8.83
N THR A 624 -11.13 -10.38 -7.82
CA THR A 624 -11.56 -11.39 -6.85
C THR A 624 -12.56 -10.78 -5.86
N LEU A 625 -13.48 -11.63 -5.36
CA LEU A 625 -14.48 -11.23 -4.36
C LEU A 625 -13.93 -10.47 -3.16
N VAL A 626 -12.80 -10.91 -2.60
CA VAL A 626 -12.19 -10.30 -1.42
C VAL A 626 -11.60 -8.92 -1.78
N THR A 627 -10.89 -8.83 -2.90
CA THR A 627 -10.32 -7.57 -3.41
C THR A 627 -11.43 -6.54 -3.67
N ASN A 628 -12.50 -6.94 -4.35
CA ASN A 628 -13.60 -6.03 -4.70
C ASN A 628 -14.38 -5.60 -3.44
N ALA A 629 -14.61 -6.51 -2.49
CA ALA A 629 -15.25 -6.16 -1.22
C ALA A 629 -14.45 -5.13 -0.41
N LEU A 630 -13.11 -5.25 -0.37
CA LEU A 630 -12.26 -4.27 0.30
C LEU A 630 -12.22 -2.92 -0.43
N LYS A 631 -12.16 -2.93 -1.77
CA LYS A 631 -12.22 -1.70 -2.58
C LYS A 631 -13.57 -0.99 -2.51
N ALA A 632 -14.64 -1.70 -2.17
CA ALA A 632 -15.99 -1.18 -2.00
C ALA A 632 -16.23 -0.45 -0.66
N LEU A 633 -15.32 -0.59 0.32
CA LEU A 633 -15.48 0.03 1.64
C LEU A 633 -15.51 1.55 1.54
N ASN A 634 -16.49 2.15 2.24
CA ASN A 634 -16.63 3.59 2.38
C ASN A 634 -15.63 4.12 3.41
N THR A 635 -14.57 4.81 2.97
CA THR A 635 -13.53 5.30 3.89
C THR A 635 -12.80 6.53 3.38
N ASP A 636 -12.44 7.38 4.33
CA ASP A 636 -11.69 8.63 4.12
C ASP A 636 -10.21 8.36 3.84
N PHE A 637 -9.60 7.34 4.46
CA PHE A 637 -8.17 7.05 4.33
C PHE A 637 -7.82 5.57 4.38
N ARG A 638 -6.88 5.15 3.53
CA ARG A 638 -6.50 3.73 3.37
C ARG A 638 -5.03 3.51 3.67
N ILE A 639 -4.71 2.55 4.52
CA ILE A 639 -3.33 2.11 4.76
C ILE A 639 -3.23 0.63 4.38
N ALA A 640 -2.33 0.31 3.46
CA ALA A 640 -1.97 -1.08 3.17
C ALA A 640 -0.57 -1.38 3.73
N MET A 641 -0.43 -2.48 4.46
CA MET A 641 0.85 -2.92 5.03
C MET A 641 1.25 -4.27 4.44
N THR A 642 2.52 -4.39 4.06
CA THR A 642 3.09 -5.66 3.60
C THR A 642 4.61 -5.62 3.69
N GLY A 643 5.27 -6.72 4.02
CA GLY A 643 6.74 -6.81 3.89
C GLY A 643 7.20 -6.96 2.44
N THR A 644 6.33 -7.52 1.60
CA THR A 644 6.64 -8.03 0.27
C THR A 644 5.56 -7.54 -0.69
N PRO A 645 5.62 -6.26 -1.13
CA PRO A 645 4.58 -5.63 -1.95
C PRO A 645 4.44 -6.27 -3.34
N VAL A 646 5.48 -6.97 -3.79
CA VAL A 646 5.50 -7.78 -5.02
C VAL A 646 5.92 -9.19 -4.63
N GLU A 647 4.98 -10.14 -4.64
CA GLU A 647 5.28 -11.54 -4.30
C GLU A 647 5.56 -12.31 -5.60
N ASN A 648 4.62 -12.24 -6.54
CA ASN A 648 4.67 -13.03 -7.77
C ASN A 648 4.64 -12.15 -9.02
N SER A 649 3.89 -11.05 -9.03
CA SER A 649 3.70 -10.21 -10.22
C SER A 649 3.73 -8.73 -9.89
N LEU A 650 4.15 -7.87 -10.83
CA LEU A 650 3.99 -6.40 -10.70
C LEU A 650 2.51 -6.02 -10.62
N MET A 651 1.64 -6.91 -11.11
CA MET A 651 0.21 -6.75 -10.99
C MET A 651 -0.29 -6.78 -9.55
N ASP A 652 0.43 -7.46 -8.66
CA ASP A 652 0.15 -7.46 -7.22
C ASP A 652 0.25 -6.03 -6.67
N LEU A 653 1.32 -5.31 -7.05
CA LEU A 653 1.57 -3.93 -6.66
C LEU A 653 0.51 -2.99 -7.24
N TRP A 654 0.18 -3.13 -8.52
CA TRP A 654 -0.92 -2.35 -9.13
C TRP A 654 -2.23 -2.54 -8.35
N CYS A 655 -2.56 -3.78 -8.01
CA CYS A 655 -3.82 -4.10 -7.35
C CYS A 655 -3.91 -3.50 -5.94
N ILE A 656 -2.80 -3.54 -5.18
CA ILE A 656 -2.69 -2.94 -3.84
C ILE A 656 -2.69 -1.40 -3.93
N THR A 657 -1.97 -0.82 -4.89
CA THR A 657 -1.98 0.63 -5.12
C THR A 657 -3.37 1.12 -5.50
N ASP A 658 -4.13 0.40 -6.33
CA ASP A 658 -5.52 0.75 -6.68
C ASP A 658 -6.49 0.61 -5.50
N PHE A 659 -6.10 -0.08 -4.42
CA PHE A 659 -6.83 -0.02 -3.15
C PHE A 659 -6.53 1.30 -2.42
N VAL A 660 -5.26 1.65 -2.18
CA VAL A 660 -4.90 2.85 -1.39
C VAL A 660 -5.05 4.17 -2.13
N ALA A 661 -4.85 4.17 -3.45
CA ALA A 661 -4.93 5.32 -4.33
C ALA A 661 -5.63 4.91 -5.65
N PRO A 662 -6.97 4.80 -5.64
CA PRO A 662 -7.73 4.28 -6.78
C PRO A 662 -7.48 5.06 -8.07
N GLY A 663 -7.14 4.32 -9.13
CA GLY A 663 -6.88 4.87 -10.46
C GLY A 663 -5.56 5.63 -10.60
N TYR A 664 -4.69 5.68 -9.58
CA TYR A 664 -3.44 6.46 -9.63
C TYR A 664 -2.41 5.89 -10.63
N LEU A 665 -2.34 4.55 -10.76
CA LEU A 665 -1.48 3.87 -11.73
C LEU A 665 -2.16 3.59 -13.08
N ASP A 666 -3.21 4.34 -13.42
CA ASP A 666 -4.06 4.10 -14.59
C ASP A 666 -4.72 2.70 -14.57
N SER A 667 -5.33 2.28 -15.69
CA SER A 667 -5.97 0.97 -15.78
C SER A 667 -4.96 -0.18 -15.71
N ALA A 668 -5.40 -1.32 -15.18
CA ALA A 668 -4.62 -2.55 -15.15
C ALA A 668 -4.12 -2.96 -16.54
N LYS A 669 -4.92 -2.72 -17.60
CA LYS A 669 -4.56 -3.02 -18.99
C LYS A 669 -3.37 -2.16 -19.45
N SER A 670 -3.43 -0.85 -19.20
CA SER A 670 -2.34 0.08 -19.50
C SER A 670 -1.09 -0.28 -18.71
N PHE A 671 -1.23 -0.50 -17.40
CA PHE A 671 -0.13 -0.88 -16.51
C PHE A 671 0.54 -2.20 -16.95
N ASN A 672 -0.25 -3.21 -17.32
CA ASN A 672 0.28 -4.48 -17.82
C ASN A 672 1.09 -4.29 -19.12
N THR A 673 0.63 -3.44 -20.02
CA THR A 673 1.30 -3.17 -21.30
C THR A 673 2.62 -2.43 -21.10
N GLU A 674 2.64 -1.46 -20.18
CA GLU A 674 3.79 -0.61 -19.93
C GLU A 674 4.85 -1.26 -19.04
N PHE A 675 4.45 -2.04 -18.02
CA PHE A 675 5.37 -2.55 -17.00
C PHE A 675 5.47 -4.08 -16.96
N CYS A 676 4.38 -4.81 -17.13
CA CYS A 676 4.43 -6.28 -17.04
C CYS A 676 4.96 -6.92 -18.33
N ARG A 677 4.52 -6.48 -19.51
CA ARG A 677 4.96 -7.08 -20.80
C ARG A 677 6.45 -6.91 -21.09
N PRO A 678 7.10 -5.76 -20.81
CA PRO A 678 8.55 -5.67 -20.93
C PRO A 678 9.26 -6.72 -20.07
N LEU A 679 8.71 -7.14 -18.94
CA LEU A 679 9.30 -8.20 -18.14
C LEU A 679 9.33 -9.57 -18.84
N GLU A 680 8.59 -9.82 -19.90
CA GLU A 680 8.71 -11.08 -20.66
C GLU A 680 9.98 -11.09 -21.56
N LYS A 681 10.55 -9.91 -21.86
CA LYS A 681 11.67 -9.75 -22.81
C LYS A 681 13.05 -9.84 -22.15
N PRO A 682 13.91 -10.81 -22.49
CA PRO A 682 15.21 -11.01 -21.82
C PRO A 682 16.11 -9.76 -21.77
N GLU A 683 16.01 -8.89 -22.76
CA GLU A 683 16.78 -7.64 -22.91
C GLU A 683 16.33 -6.48 -22.01
N THR A 684 15.18 -6.58 -21.34
CA THR A 684 14.67 -5.48 -20.52
C THR A 684 15.53 -5.30 -19.28
N ASP A 685 16.01 -4.06 -19.11
CA ASP A 685 16.66 -3.59 -17.89
C ASP A 685 15.64 -3.52 -16.76
N ILE A 686 15.72 -4.52 -15.90
CA ILE A 686 14.87 -4.67 -14.72
C ILE A 686 15.10 -3.48 -13.79
N ARG A 687 16.34 -3.07 -13.50
CA ARG A 687 16.58 -2.00 -12.52
C ARG A 687 15.94 -0.69 -12.94
N ALA A 688 16.14 -0.29 -14.20
CA ALA A 688 15.57 0.94 -14.74
C ALA A 688 14.03 0.94 -14.70
N LEU A 689 13.39 -0.18 -15.04
CA LEU A 689 11.92 -0.31 -15.02
C LEU A 689 11.36 -0.16 -13.59
N GLY A 690 12.12 -0.54 -12.56
CA GLY A 690 11.65 -0.56 -11.17
C GLY A 690 11.71 0.82 -10.56
N GLU A 691 12.76 1.57 -10.91
CA GLU A 691 12.85 2.99 -10.59
C GLU A 691 11.72 3.79 -11.24
N GLN A 692 11.35 3.46 -12.49
CA GLN A 692 10.20 4.10 -13.15
C GLN A 692 8.90 3.84 -12.38
N ILE A 693 8.63 2.60 -11.98
CA ILE A 693 7.45 2.26 -11.18
C ILE A 693 7.49 2.97 -9.83
N ARG A 694 8.64 2.97 -9.14
CA ARG A 694 8.81 3.64 -7.84
C ARG A 694 8.53 5.13 -7.94
N LYS A 695 9.07 5.79 -8.98
CA LYS A 695 8.81 7.22 -9.26
C LYS A 695 7.34 7.47 -9.56
N ARG A 696 6.69 6.58 -10.31
CA ARG A 696 5.27 6.70 -10.67
C ARG A 696 4.36 6.56 -9.45
N ILE A 697 4.62 5.59 -8.57
CA ILE A 697 3.85 5.45 -7.31
C ILE A 697 4.11 6.63 -6.37
N GLY A 698 5.33 7.16 -6.38
CA GLY A 698 5.68 8.41 -5.70
C GLY A 698 5.40 8.35 -4.20
N VAL A 699 4.66 9.35 -3.70
CA VAL A 699 4.38 9.55 -2.27
C VAL A 699 3.55 8.43 -1.64
N HIS A 700 2.83 7.64 -2.44
CA HIS A 700 1.97 6.57 -1.93
C HIS A 700 2.73 5.33 -1.49
N LEU A 701 4.03 5.19 -1.78
CA LEU A 701 4.83 4.03 -1.38
C LEU A 701 5.95 4.44 -0.43
N LYS A 702 5.92 3.90 0.79
CA LYS A 702 7.05 3.94 1.73
C LYS A 702 7.65 2.55 1.83
N ARG A 703 8.92 2.39 1.44
CA ARG A 703 9.67 1.13 1.53
C ARG A 703 11.07 1.38 2.05
N ARG A 704 11.49 0.53 2.99
CA ARG A 704 12.69 0.64 3.81
C ARG A 704 13.19 -0.76 4.18
N LEU A 705 14.48 -1.01 4.03
CA LEU A 705 15.10 -2.31 4.35
C LEU A 705 15.81 -2.29 5.70
N LYS A 706 15.85 -3.42 6.41
CA LYS A 706 16.56 -3.52 7.71
C LYS A 706 18.04 -3.11 7.60
N THR A 707 18.70 -3.59 6.56
CA THR A 707 20.13 -3.33 6.28
C THR A 707 20.44 -1.87 5.99
N GLU A 708 19.44 -1.07 5.63
CA GLU A 708 19.62 0.35 5.30
C GLU A 708 19.47 1.27 6.52
N ILE A 709 18.85 0.79 7.61
CA ILE A 709 18.26 1.67 8.63
C ILE A 709 18.63 1.27 10.07
N LEU A 710 18.94 -0.01 10.30
CA LEU A 710 19.26 -0.50 11.63
C LEU A 710 20.75 -0.86 11.71
N ASP A 711 21.53 0.03 12.31
CA ASP A 711 22.95 -0.22 12.63
C ASP A 711 23.11 -1.21 13.81
N ASP A 712 22.09 -1.33 14.66
CA ASP A 712 22.11 -2.07 15.93
C ASP A 712 21.51 -3.50 15.86
N LEU A 713 21.13 -4.00 14.69
CA LEU A 713 20.69 -5.40 14.58
C LEU A 713 21.89 -6.35 14.72
N PRO A 714 21.77 -7.46 15.46
CA PRO A 714 22.85 -8.43 15.57
C PRO A 714 23.14 -9.10 14.23
N GLU A 715 24.31 -9.71 14.09
CA GLU A 715 24.72 -10.36 12.84
C GLU A 715 23.75 -11.49 12.45
N LYS A 716 23.43 -11.57 11.15
CA LYS A 716 22.61 -12.63 10.55
C LYS A 716 23.52 -13.55 9.74
N HIS A 717 23.67 -14.79 10.18
CA HIS A 717 24.48 -15.80 9.51
C HIS A 717 23.61 -16.84 8.82
N ILE A 718 23.81 -17.02 7.52
CA ILE A 718 23.14 -18.07 6.74
C ILE A 718 24.15 -19.19 6.47
N HIS A 719 23.89 -20.37 7.03
CA HIS A 719 24.76 -21.54 6.97
C HIS A 719 24.27 -22.51 5.89
N VAL A 720 25.09 -22.68 4.85
CA VAL A 720 24.81 -23.58 3.71
C VAL A 720 25.84 -24.69 3.63
N GLU A 721 27.12 -24.36 3.62
CA GLU A 721 28.22 -25.32 3.39
C GLU A 721 28.29 -26.39 4.49
N ASN A 722 28.16 -25.98 5.76
CA ASN A 722 28.19 -26.88 6.90
C ASN A 722 26.85 -27.61 7.16
N CYS A 723 25.86 -27.43 6.28
CA CYS A 723 24.53 -28.00 6.40
C CYS A 723 24.24 -29.07 5.33
N GLN A 724 25.28 -29.60 4.69
CA GLN A 724 25.17 -30.61 3.64
C GLN A 724 25.64 -31.97 4.13
N HIS A 725 24.96 -33.02 3.71
CA HIS A 725 25.41 -34.40 3.92
C HIS A 725 25.05 -35.26 2.72
N GLU A 726 25.92 -36.21 2.39
CA GLU A 726 25.66 -37.16 1.30
C GLU A 726 24.52 -38.10 1.70
N MET A 727 23.61 -38.39 0.77
CA MET A 727 22.48 -39.29 1.04
C MET A 727 22.96 -40.67 1.49
N PRO A 728 22.46 -41.21 2.62
CA PRO A 728 22.73 -42.58 3.02
C PRO A 728 22.21 -43.58 1.97
N PRO A 729 22.75 -44.82 1.90
CA PRO A 729 22.40 -45.79 0.86
C PRO A 729 20.90 -46.03 0.71
N THR A 730 20.17 -46.14 1.82
CA THR A 730 18.72 -46.34 1.83
C THR A 730 17.95 -45.16 1.22
N GLN A 731 18.45 -43.93 1.41
CA GLN A 731 17.89 -42.73 0.82
C GLN A 731 18.19 -42.67 -0.67
N VAL A 732 19.43 -42.98 -1.10
CA VAL A 732 19.83 -43.03 -2.51
C VAL A 732 18.98 -44.03 -3.29
N GLU A 733 18.81 -45.25 -2.78
CA GLU A 733 18.02 -46.29 -3.44
C GLU A 733 16.57 -45.84 -3.70
N ARG A 734 15.91 -45.28 -2.68
CA ARG A 734 14.54 -44.76 -2.83
C ARG A 734 14.49 -43.55 -3.77
N TYR A 735 15.48 -42.68 -3.71
CA TYR A 735 15.57 -41.49 -4.56
C TYR A 735 15.68 -41.88 -6.05
N GLN A 736 16.59 -42.81 -6.37
CA GLN A 736 16.78 -43.33 -7.72
C GLN A 736 15.54 -44.09 -8.21
N ALA A 737 14.89 -44.90 -7.36
CA ALA A 737 13.66 -45.60 -7.71
C ALA A 737 12.53 -44.61 -8.08
N ALA A 738 12.38 -43.52 -7.33
CA ALA A 738 11.42 -42.46 -7.65
C ALA A 738 11.72 -41.79 -9.00
N LEU A 739 12.99 -41.50 -9.30
CA LEU A 739 13.40 -40.97 -10.61
C LEU A 739 13.14 -41.95 -11.76
N GLN A 740 13.46 -43.24 -11.60
CA GLN A 740 13.25 -44.25 -12.63
C GLN A 740 11.77 -44.43 -13.00
N SER A 741 10.87 -44.26 -12.02
CA SER A 741 9.42 -44.31 -12.25
C SER A 741 8.90 -43.28 -13.28
N THR A 742 9.69 -42.27 -13.65
CA THR A 742 9.35 -41.32 -14.72
C THR A 742 9.67 -41.81 -16.13
N LYS A 743 10.67 -42.70 -16.29
CA LYS A 743 11.19 -43.15 -17.60
C LYS A 743 10.35 -44.26 -18.24
N ASP A 744 9.68 -45.08 -17.44
CA ASP A 744 9.01 -46.31 -17.90
C ASP A 744 7.60 -46.10 -18.48
N SER A 745 7.14 -44.87 -18.59
CA SER A 745 5.79 -44.54 -19.03
C SER A 745 5.81 -43.77 -20.34
N GLY A 746 5.41 -44.42 -21.43
CA GLY A 746 5.11 -43.79 -22.72
C GLY A 746 3.90 -42.85 -22.71
N ALA A 747 3.65 -42.15 -21.61
CA ALA A 747 2.55 -41.22 -21.42
C ALA A 747 2.89 -39.86 -22.05
N THR A 748 1.95 -39.30 -22.81
CA THR A 748 2.06 -37.99 -23.46
C THR A 748 1.01 -37.01 -22.89
N GLY A 749 1.28 -35.71 -22.98
CA GLY A 749 0.31 -34.67 -22.60
C GLY A 749 0.02 -34.56 -21.09
N PRO A 750 -1.25 -34.32 -20.67
CA PRO A 750 -1.62 -34.06 -19.27
C PRO A 750 -1.24 -35.17 -18.28
N GLN A 751 -1.22 -36.42 -18.73
CA GLN A 751 -0.88 -37.58 -17.92
C GLN A 751 0.61 -37.57 -17.52
N GLN A 752 1.48 -37.12 -18.41
CA GLN A 752 2.91 -36.92 -18.14
C GLN A 752 3.12 -35.83 -17.07
N ARG A 753 2.41 -34.70 -17.18
CA ARG A 753 2.49 -33.58 -16.21
C ARG A 753 2.06 -34.00 -14.81
N ASN A 754 0.96 -34.74 -14.67
CA ASN A 754 0.50 -35.25 -13.37
C ASN A 754 1.52 -36.21 -12.74
N ARG A 755 2.16 -37.06 -13.55
CA ARG A 755 3.21 -37.98 -13.07
C ARG A 755 4.47 -37.23 -12.63
N ILE A 756 4.88 -36.19 -13.37
CA ILE A 756 6.00 -35.30 -12.99
C ILE A 756 5.74 -34.69 -11.60
N LEU A 757 4.53 -34.18 -11.37
CA LEU A 757 4.16 -33.61 -10.07
C LEU A 757 4.18 -34.67 -8.95
N GLN A 758 3.68 -35.88 -9.21
CA GLN A 758 3.73 -36.99 -8.25
C GLN A 758 5.16 -37.35 -7.85
N VAL A 759 6.07 -37.45 -8.83
CA VAL A 759 7.48 -37.76 -8.55
C VAL A 759 8.15 -36.62 -7.79
N LEU A 760 7.89 -35.36 -8.13
CA LEU A 760 8.41 -34.23 -7.36
C LEU A 760 7.95 -34.26 -5.89
N HIS A 761 6.68 -34.62 -5.63
CA HIS A 761 6.20 -34.83 -4.28
C HIS A 761 6.93 -35.97 -3.55
N GLN A 762 7.15 -37.10 -4.22
CA GLN A 762 7.90 -38.23 -3.67
C GLN A 762 9.36 -37.87 -3.36
N LEU A 763 10.06 -37.23 -4.30
CA LEU A 763 11.45 -36.79 -4.11
C LEU A 763 11.55 -35.84 -2.93
N ARG A 764 10.57 -34.95 -2.76
CA ARG A 764 10.49 -34.07 -1.60
C ARG A 764 10.28 -34.86 -0.30
N ASP A 765 9.40 -35.87 -0.28
CA ASP A 765 9.20 -36.75 0.90
C ASP A 765 10.52 -37.46 1.26
N ILE A 766 11.17 -38.06 0.27
CA ILE A 766 12.44 -38.79 0.43
C ILE A 766 13.55 -37.85 0.92
N SER A 767 13.60 -36.60 0.42
CA SER A 767 14.55 -35.58 0.87
C SER A 767 14.44 -35.34 2.36
N ASP A 768 13.21 -35.16 2.88
CA ASP A 768 12.99 -34.96 4.32
C ASP A 768 13.29 -36.22 5.12
N HIS A 769 12.78 -37.38 4.69
CA HIS A 769 13.16 -38.68 5.27
C HIS A 769 12.73 -39.84 4.34
N PRO A 770 13.58 -40.85 4.07
CA PRO A 770 13.23 -41.95 3.17
C PRO A 770 12.03 -42.78 3.64
N LEU A 771 11.83 -42.92 4.95
CA LEU A 771 10.71 -43.68 5.54
C LEU A 771 9.43 -42.85 5.80
N LEU A 772 9.36 -41.57 5.40
CA LEU A 772 8.23 -40.68 5.74
C LEU A 772 6.85 -41.21 5.27
N SER A 773 6.84 -41.93 4.15
CA SER A 773 5.65 -42.51 3.54
C SER A 773 5.46 -44.00 3.89
N ASP A 774 6.36 -44.57 4.70
CA ASP A 774 6.36 -45.97 5.09
C ASP A 774 5.78 -46.10 6.51
N SER A 775 4.80 -46.96 6.71
CA SER A 775 4.22 -47.23 8.04
C SER A 775 5.26 -47.81 9.01
N LYS A 776 6.34 -48.41 8.49
CA LYS A 776 7.44 -48.94 9.31
C LYS A 776 8.25 -47.86 10.03
N GLY A 777 8.27 -46.62 9.52
CA GLY A 777 9.05 -45.53 10.11
C GLY A 777 8.57 -45.11 11.50
N GLU A 778 7.30 -45.37 11.84
CA GLU A 778 6.76 -45.04 13.17
C GLU A 778 7.26 -45.99 14.27
N GLU A 779 7.69 -47.21 13.91
CA GLU A 779 8.16 -48.24 14.84
C GLU A 779 9.69 -48.36 14.90
N SER A 780 10.42 -47.76 13.94
CA SER A 780 11.89 -47.79 13.92
C SER A 780 12.52 -47.09 15.13
N PRO A 781 13.66 -47.59 15.65
CA PRO A 781 14.48 -46.89 16.64
C PRO A 781 14.97 -45.53 16.10
N ILE A 782 15.13 -44.53 16.99
CA ILE A 782 15.57 -43.18 16.57
C ILE A 782 16.95 -43.16 15.93
N SER A 783 17.87 -44.03 16.36
CA SER A 783 19.22 -44.12 15.78
C SER A 783 19.16 -44.52 14.31
N GLU A 784 18.29 -45.48 13.98
CA GLU A 784 18.07 -45.93 12.60
C GLU A 784 17.41 -44.82 11.76
N LEU A 785 16.45 -44.07 12.33
CA LEU A 785 15.84 -42.93 11.64
C LEU A 785 16.89 -41.86 11.30
N ILE A 786 17.77 -41.54 12.26
CA ILE A 786 18.84 -40.54 12.06
C ILE A 786 19.79 -41.01 10.95
N GLU A 787 20.33 -42.22 11.05
CA GLU A 787 21.34 -42.75 10.11
C GLU A 787 20.86 -42.87 8.66
N GLN A 788 19.53 -42.95 8.43
CA GLN A 788 18.97 -43.13 7.11
C GLN A 788 18.65 -41.82 6.37
N SER A 789 18.73 -40.64 7.01
CA SER A 789 18.40 -39.37 6.36
C SER A 789 19.54 -38.35 6.48
N ALA A 790 20.08 -37.91 5.34
CA ALA A 790 21.13 -36.89 5.29
C ALA A 790 20.76 -35.62 6.08
N LYS A 791 19.53 -35.12 5.91
CA LYS A 791 19.08 -33.91 6.60
C LYS A 791 18.92 -34.12 8.10
N LEU A 792 18.50 -35.31 8.53
CA LEU A 792 18.31 -35.60 9.94
C LEU A 792 19.66 -35.75 10.66
N ILE A 793 20.66 -36.37 10.02
CA ILE A 793 22.06 -36.40 10.51
C ILE A 793 22.58 -34.98 10.76
N VAL A 794 22.46 -34.11 9.75
CA VAL A 794 22.88 -32.71 9.86
C VAL A 794 22.11 -31.99 10.97
N THR A 795 20.79 -32.16 11.00
CA THR A 795 19.93 -31.45 11.95
C THR A 795 20.23 -31.87 13.39
N VAL A 796 20.39 -33.16 13.67
CA VAL A 796 20.74 -33.64 15.02
C VAL A 796 22.09 -33.11 15.46
N LYS A 797 23.11 -33.14 14.59
CA LYS A 797 24.42 -32.57 14.89
C LYS A 797 24.33 -31.06 15.21
N LEU A 798 23.58 -30.30 14.42
CA LEU A 798 23.36 -28.87 14.69
C LEU A 798 22.64 -28.66 16.03
N LEU A 799 21.67 -29.49 16.36
CA LEU A 799 20.96 -29.42 17.64
C LEU A 799 21.86 -29.77 18.83
N GLU A 800 22.79 -30.73 18.67
CA GLU A 800 23.82 -31.02 19.67
C GLU A 800 24.73 -29.81 19.91
N ASP A 801 25.19 -29.15 18.84
CA ASP A 801 26.00 -27.94 18.94
C ASP A 801 25.24 -26.80 19.67
N ILE A 802 23.96 -26.61 19.36
CA ILE A 802 23.10 -25.59 19.99
C ILE A 802 22.77 -25.95 21.45
N GLN A 803 22.65 -27.24 21.78
CA GLN A 803 22.43 -27.69 23.15
C GLN A 803 23.63 -27.37 24.04
N VAL A 804 24.86 -27.50 23.52
CA VAL A 804 26.08 -27.16 24.25
C VAL A 804 26.11 -25.67 24.63
N THR A 805 25.61 -24.78 23.77
CA THR A 805 25.50 -23.34 24.07
C THR A 805 24.29 -23.00 24.94
N GLY A 806 23.37 -23.95 25.15
CA GLY A 806 22.15 -23.76 25.92
C GLY A 806 21.13 -22.83 25.24
N GLU A 807 21.23 -22.68 23.92
CA GLU A 807 20.42 -21.74 23.14
C GLU A 807 19.16 -22.39 22.57
N LYS A 808 18.25 -21.59 22.01
CA LYS A 808 16.94 -22.06 21.56
C LYS A 808 16.79 -22.00 20.06
N VAL A 809 16.06 -22.98 19.53
CA VAL A 809 15.96 -23.23 18.09
C VAL A 809 14.52 -23.38 17.62
N ILE A 810 14.23 -22.81 16.44
CA ILE A 810 12.98 -22.99 15.72
C ILE A 810 13.23 -23.87 14.50
N LEU A 811 12.45 -24.94 14.34
CA LEU A 811 12.49 -25.79 13.16
C LEU A 811 11.26 -25.56 12.29
N PHE A 812 11.47 -25.18 11.03
CA PHE A 812 10.40 -25.03 10.05
C PHE A 812 10.25 -26.29 9.20
N ALA A 813 9.07 -26.90 9.27
CA ALA A 813 8.69 -28.06 8.47
C ALA A 813 7.23 -27.93 7.99
N ASP A 814 6.96 -28.19 6.71
CA ASP A 814 5.64 -27.93 6.13
C ASP A 814 4.65 -29.10 6.30
N ARG A 815 5.15 -30.35 6.19
CA ARG A 815 4.35 -31.57 6.30
C ARG A 815 4.18 -31.99 7.75
N ARG A 816 2.95 -32.38 8.10
CA ARG A 816 2.62 -32.91 9.42
C ARG A 816 3.47 -34.11 9.78
N LYS A 817 3.66 -35.06 8.86
CA LYS A 817 4.49 -36.24 9.11
C LYS A 817 5.92 -35.86 9.48
N THR A 818 6.52 -34.92 8.75
CA THR A 818 7.86 -34.39 9.07
C THR A 818 7.88 -33.71 10.45
N GLN A 819 6.87 -32.91 10.78
CA GLN A 819 6.77 -32.25 12.08
C GLN A 819 6.74 -33.26 13.24
N HIS A 820 5.94 -34.33 13.12
CA HIS A 820 5.85 -35.36 14.17
C HIS A 820 7.14 -36.21 14.26
N LEU A 821 7.76 -36.52 13.11
CA LEU A 821 9.06 -37.20 13.06
C LEU A 821 10.13 -36.39 13.80
N LEU A 822 10.27 -35.10 13.47
CA LEU A 822 11.22 -34.21 14.14
C LEU A 822 10.91 -34.07 15.64
N ALA A 823 9.64 -33.93 16.01
CA ALA A 823 9.24 -33.84 17.42
C ALA A 823 9.65 -35.10 18.20
N ARG A 824 9.45 -36.29 17.62
CA ARG A 824 9.84 -37.57 18.21
C ARG A 824 11.36 -37.66 18.39
N VAL A 825 12.11 -37.39 17.32
CA VAL A 825 13.58 -37.46 17.35
C VAL A 825 14.15 -36.48 18.37
N ILE A 826 13.69 -35.23 18.39
CA ILE A 826 14.19 -34.20 19.31
C ILE A 826 13.86 -34.56 20.76
N LYS A 827 12.63 -35.01 21.02
CA LYS A 827 12.19 -35.42 22.36
C LYS A 827 13.06 -36.56 22.91
N GLU A 828 13.24 -37.62 22.13
CA GLU A 828 13.96 -38.81 22.58
C GLU A 828 15.49 -38.60 22.62
N GLN A 829 16.08 -37.89 21.65
CA GLN A 829 17.54 -37.68 21.56
C GLN A 829 18.08 -36.70 22.61
N PHE A 830 17.31 -35.65 22.92
CA PHE A 830 17.76 -34.57 23.82
C PHE A 830 17.09 -34.61 25.20
N GLU A 831 16.36 -35.69 25.51
CA GLU A 831 15.63 -35.90 26.77
C GLU A 831 14.73 -34.72 27.17
N LEU A 832 14.14 -34.05 26.17
CA LEU A 832 13.24 -32.92 26.36
C LEU A 832 11.82 -33.39 26.67
N GLY A 833 11.01 -32.48 27.23
CA GLY A 833 9.56 -32.66 27.35
C GLY A 833 8.86 -32.72 25.99
N ASP A 834 7.52 -32.69 26.00
CA ASP A 834 6.77 -32.67 24.74
C ASP A 834 7.12 -31.43 23.89
N ILE A 835 7.65 -31.68 22.69
CA ILE A 835 8.00 -30.64 21.74
C ILE A 835 6.75 -30.03 21.12
N SER A 836 6.59 -28.73 21.27
CA SER A 836 5.43 -28.00 20.74
C SER A 836 5.46 -27.95 19.20
N ILE A 837 4.33 -28.28 18.58
CA ILE A 837 4.10 -28.15 17.13
C ILE A 837 3.04 -27.07 16.88
N VAL A 838 3.44 -25.99 16.20
CA VAL A 838 2.55 -24.89 15.82
C VAL A 838 2.24 -24.96 14.33
N ASN A 839 1.01 -25.38 13.99
CA ASN A 839 0.55 -25.50 12.61
C ASN A 839 -0.91 -25.01 12.44
N GLY A 840 -1.50 -25.30 11.27
CA GLY A 840 -2.87 -24.91 10.92
C GLY A 840 -3.95 -25.47 11.86
N ASP A 841 -3.69 -26.60 12.53
CA ASP A 841 -4.64 -27.26 13.43
C ASP A 841 -4.52 -26.78 14.89
N THR A 842 -3.46 -26.02 15.22
CA THR A 842 -3.29 -25.43 16.55
C THR A 842 -4.30 -24.30 16.75
N PRO A 843 -5.14 -24.34 17.81
CA PRO A 843 -6.13 -23.30 18.07
C PRO A 843 -5.49 -21.91 18.24
N GLY A 844 -6.13 -20.86 17.70
CA GLY A 844 -5.69 -19.47 17.89
C GLY A 844 -5.82 -19.03 19.35
N SER A 845 -6.97 -19.32 19.98
CA SER A 845 -7.28 -18.89 21.35
C SER A 845 -7.50 -20.05 22.34
N LYS A 846 -7.42 -19.74 23.65
CA LYS A 846 -7.71 -20.68 24.74
C LYS A 846 -9.11 -21.28 24.57
N GLN A 847 -9.21 -22.59 24.34
CA GLN A 847 -10.48 -23.30 24.47
C GLN A 847 -10.76 -23.60 25.95
N ARG A 848 -12.04 -23.86 26.28
CA ARG A 848 -12.58 -24.12 27.63
C ARG A 848 -11.67 -25.02 28.47
N GLU A 849 -11.69 -24.82 29.80
CA GLU A 849 -11.18 -25.78 30.78
C GLU A 849 -11.71 -27.19 30.44
N GLY A 850 -10.79 -28.10 30.08
CA GLY A 850 -11.09 -29.46 29.63
C GLY A 850 -10.61 -29.83 28.22
N SER A 851 -10.18 -28.86 27.38
CA SER A 851 -9.51 -29.16 26.10
C SER A 851 -8.02 -29.41 26.31
N MET A 852 -7.51 -30.54 25.83
CA MET A 852 -6.10 -30.96 25.98
C MET A 852 -5.12 -30.22 25.03
N LYS A 853 -5.61 -29.30 24.18
CA LYS A 853 -4.78 -28.61 23.18
C LYS A 853 -4.49 -27.15 23.59
N ILE A 854 -3.21 -26.84 23.75
CA ILE A 854 -2.70 -25.48 23.99
C ILE A 854 -2.90 -24.58 22.76
N SER A 855 -3.15 -23.29 23.00
CA SER A 855 -3.22 -22.29 21.92
C SER A 855 -1.84 -21.99 21.32
N ARG A 856 -1.81 -21.40 20.12
CA ARG A 856 -0.55 -21.00 19.46
C ARG A 856 0.29 -20.08 20.34
N GLN A 857 -0.34 -19.09 20.98
CA GLN A 857 0.35 -18.15 21.85
C GLN A 857 0.92 -18.85 23.08
N GLN A 858 0.15 -19.72 23.74
CA GLN A 858 0.64 -20.48 24.90
C GLN A 858 1.84 -21.39 24.57
N ALA A 859 1.86 -21.99 23.38
CA ALA A 859 3.00 -22.80 22.94
C ALA A 859 4.26 -21.94 22.80
N VAL A 860 4.12 -20.73 22.24
CA VAL A 860 5.23 -19.77 22.11
C VAL A 860 5.68 -19.26 23.47
N ASP A 861 4.75 -18.83 24.33
CA ASP A 861 5.06 -18.33 25.67
C ASP A 861 5.81 -19.39 26.48
N SER A 862 5.32 -20.63 26.51
CA SER A 862 6.00 -21.74 27.20
C SER A 862 7.40 -22.00 26.65
N PHE A 863 7.60 -21.89 25.34
CA PHE A 863 8.92 -22.04 24.72
C PHE A 863 9.87 -20.89 25.11
N GLN A 864 9.38 -19.66 25.14
CA GLN A 864 10.15 -18.48 25.54
C GLN A 864 10.50 -18.50 27.03
N ASP A 865 9.60 -18.97 27.90
CA ASP A 865 9.78 -19.00 29.35
C ASP A 865 10.67 -20.17 29.85
N THR A 866 10.81 -21.25 29.07
CA THR A 866 11.61 -22.41 29.47
C THR A 866 13.12 -22.05 29.49
N PRO A 867 13.85 -22.19 30.60
CA PRO A 867 15.27 -21.87 30.64
C PRO A 867 16.13 -22.92 29.91
N GLY A 868 17.22 -22.48 29.27
CA GLY A 868 18.18 -23.36 28.59
C GLY A 868 17.74 -23.82 27.20
N PHE A 869 18.37 -24.90 26.72
CA PHE A 869 18.12 -25.48 25.40
C PHE A 869 16.67 -25.94 25.27
N ASN A 870 16.01 -25.47 24.20
CA ASN A 870 14.67 -25.92 23.84
C ASN A 870 14.44 -25.77 22.34
N ALA A 871 13.51 -26.56 21.81
CA ALA A 871 13.14 -26.56 20.40
C ALA A 871 11.63 -26.40 20.22
N ILE A 872 11.23 -25.67 19.18
CA ILE A 872 9.82 -25.56 18.76
C ILE A 872 9.71 -25.81 17.25
N ILE A 873 8.68 -26.55 16.85
CA ILE A 873 8.44 -26.89 15.45
C ILE A 873 7.28 -26.06 14.93
N MET A 874 7.49 -25.41 13.78
CA MET A 874 6.48 -24.54 13.18
C MET A 874 6.29 -24.86 11.70
N SER A 875 5.06 -24.67 11.19
CA SER A 875 4.87 -24.64 9.74
C SER A 875 5.26 -23.26 9.18
N PRO A 876 5.92 -23.17 8.01
CA PRO A 876 6.21 -21.88 7.38
C PRO A 876 4.96 -21.01 7.16
N LEU A 877 3.81 -21.64 6.90
CA LEU A 877 2.52 -20.95 6.74
C LEU A 877 1.95 -20.45 8.07
N SER A 878 2.20 -21.16 9.17
CA SER A 878 1.82 -20.75 10.52
C SER A 878 2.80 -19.77 11.15
N ALA A 879 3.94 -19.53 10.51
CA ALA A 879 4.90 -18.49 10.85
C ALA A 879 4.50 -17.12 10.26
N GLY A 880 3.68 -17.07 9.20
CA GLY A 880 3.15 -15.84 8.58
C GLY A 880 2.06 -15.12 9.40
N VAL A 881 2.10 -15.28 10.71
CA VAL A 881 0.97 -15.15 11.65
C VAL A 881 1.22 -14.07 12.70
N GLY A 882 2.41 -13.43 12.70
CA GLY A 882 2.68 -12.30 13.59
C GLY A 882 3.41 -12.60 14.88
N LEU A 883 3.77 -13.86 15.16
CA LEU A 883 4.32 -14.25 16.45
C LEU A 883 5.72 -13.65 16.69
N ASN A 884 5.94 -13.10 17.89
CA ASN A 884 7.20 -12.49 18.32
C ASN A 884 8.00 -13.53 19.12
N ILE A 885 9.12 -14.04 18.56
CA ILE A 885 9.92 -15.10 19.18
C ILE A 885 11.38 -14.63 19.30
N THR A 886 11.64 -13.76 20.28
CA THR A 886 12.97 -13.15 20.47
C THR A 886 13.93 -14.01 21.30
N GLU A 887 13.40 -14.99 22.04
CA GLU A 887 14.22 -15.91 22.86
C GLU A 887 14.90 -17.03 22.06
N ALA A 888 14.50 -17.25 20.80
CA ALA A 888 15.28 -18.07 19.88
C ALA A 888 16.30 -17.21 19.15
N ASN A 889 17.44 -17.80 18.81
CA ASN A 889 18.43 -17.20 17.91
C ASN A 889 18.92 -18.18 16.82
N HIS A 890 18.48 -19.44 16.86
CA HIS A 890 18.73 -20.43 15.82
C HIS A 890 17.44 -20.76 15.05
N VAL A 891 17.54 -20.82 13.72
CA VAL A 891 16.44 -21.16 12.81
C VAL A 891 16.90 -22.25 11.87
N ILE A 892 16.20 -23.37 11.83
CA ILE A 892 16.47 -24.47 10.90
C ILE A 892 15.30 -24.57 9.92
N HIS A 893 15.55 -24.26 8.64
CA HIS A 893 14.57 -24.51 7.58
C HIS A 893 14.70 -25.95 7.09
N TYR A 894 14.16 -26.89 7.88
CA TYR A 894 14.22 -28.31 7.54
C TYR A 894 13.50 -28.57 6.23
N SER A 895 12.23 -28.18 6.10
CA SER A 895 11.52 -28.27 4.81
C SER A 895 11.47 -26.89 4.16
N ARG A 896 12.39 -26.64 3.22
CA ARG A 896 12.49 -25.39 2.43
C ARG A 896 11.17 -25.10 1.69
N TRP A 897 10.82 -23.82 1.61
CA TRP A 897 9.60 -23.36 0.93
C TRP A 897 9.89 -22.90 -0.51
N TRP A 898 8.98 -23.13 -1.45
CA TRP A 898 9.18 -22.79 -2.87
C TRP A 898 9.19 -21.28 -3.18
N ASN A 899 8.74 -20.45 -2.24
CA ASN A 899 8.77 -18.99 -2.33
C ASN A 899 9.77 -18.45 -1.29
N PRO A 900 10.88 -17.82 -1.71
CA PRO A 900 11.89 -17.31 -0.79
C PRO A 900 11.34 -16.24 0.15
N ALA A 901 10.39 -15.42 -0.31
CA ALA A 901 9.75 -14.40 0.51
C ALA A 901 9.16 -15.02 1.79
N LYS A 902 8.37 -16.10 1.65
CA LYS A 902 7.74 -16.80 2.79
C LYS A 902 8.76 -17.45 3.74
N GLU A 903 9.89 -17.88 3.22
CA GLU A 903 10.98 -18.41 4.03
C GLU A 903 11.66 -17.29 4.83
N ASP A 904 11.90 -16.14 4.19
CA ASP A 904 12.46 -14.96 4.84
C ASP A 904 11.49 -14.41 5.91
N GLN A 905 10.18 -14.39 5.63
CA GLN A 905 9.14 -14.02 6.62
C GLN A 905 9.19 -14.89 7.88
N ALA A 906 9.54 -16.17 7.73
CA ALA A 906 9.64 -17.11 8.84
C ALA A 906 10.94 -16.89 9.64
N SER A 907 12.08 -16.68 8.97
CA SER A 907 13.35 -16.30 9.61
C SER A 907 13.23 -14.97 10.38
N ASP A 908 12.50 -14.01 9.83
CA ASP A 908 12.29 -12.69 10.41
C ASP A 908 11.42 -12.68 11.67
N ARG A 909 10.83 -13.82 12.05
CA ARG A 909 10.21 -14.00 13.38
C ARG A 909 11.25 -13.98 14.50
N VAL A 910 12.47 -14.37 14.17
CA VAL A 910 13.64 -14.35 15.05
C VAL A 910 14.51 -13.13 14.78
N TYR A 911 14.76 -12.81 13.50
CA TYR A 911 15.58 -11.67 13.08
C TYR A 911 14.76 -10.36 13.02
N ARG A 912 14.61 -9.71 14.17
CA ARG A 912 13.75 -8.53 14.36
C ARG A 912 14.24 -7.60 15.47
N ILE A 913 13.65 -6.40 15.54
CA ILE A 913 13.84 -5.47 16.66
C ILE A 913 13.52 -6.18 17.98
N GLY A 914 14.46 -6.10 18.94
CA GLY A 914 14.40 -6.78 20.23
C GLY A 914 15.30 -8.03 20.32
N GLN A 915 15.80 -8.54 19.19
CA GLN A 915 16.82 -9.59 19.19
C GLN A 915 18.16 -9.02 19.65
N LYS A 916 18.80 -9.69 20.61
CA LYS A 916 20.08 -9.26 21.20
C LYS A 916 21.25 -10.17 20.83
N ARG A 917 20.97 -11.38 20.33
CA ARG A 917 21.99 -12.39 19.96
C ARG A 917 22.13 -12.51 18.45
N PRO A 918 23.31 -12.88 17.93
CA PRO A 918 23.50 -13.26 16.53
C PRO A 918 22.49 -14.32 16.12
N VAL A 919 21.88 -14.14 14.95
CA VAL A 919 20.86 -15.05 14.43
C VAL A 919 21.48 -15.99 13.40
N HIS A 920 21.33 -17.29 13.64
CA HIS A 920 21.88 -18.34 12.79
C HIS A 920 20.75 -19.05 12.05
N ILE A 921 20.79 -19.01 10.72
CA ILE A 921 19.83 -19.67 9.83
C ILE A 921 20.54 -20.85 9.16
N TYR A 922 20.05 -22.05 9.39
CA TYR A 922 20.61 -23.29 8.86
C TYR A 922 19.70 -23.86 7.77
N LEU A 923 20.31 -24.31 6.67
CA LEU A 923 19.61 -24.86 5.52
C LEU A 923 20.09 -26.31 5.27
N PRO A 924 19.60 -27.31 6.03
CA PRO A 924 19.97 -28.71 5.83
C PRO A 924 19.61 -29.23 4.43
N MET A 925 20.56 -29.86 3.75
CA MET A 925 20.37 -30.37 2.39
C MET A 925 20.94 -31.78 2.22
N ALA A 926 20.15 -32.66 1.59
CA ALA A 926 20.63 -33.94 1.10
C ALA A 926 21.39 -33.73 -0.21
N THR A 927 22.61 -34.27 -0.33
CA THR A 927 23.48 -34.13 -1.51
C THR A 927 23.88 -35.50 -2.06
N HIS A 928 24.40 -35.54 -3.29
CA HIS A 928 24.97 -36.73 -3.88
C HIS A 928 26.12 -36.33 -4.80
N SER A 929 27.18 -37.15 -4.83
CA SER A 929 28.39 -36.90 -5.61
C SER A 929 28.16 -36.97 -7.13
N GLU A 930 27.28 -37.85 -7.59
CA GLU A 930 27.07 -38.11 -9.03
C GLU A 930 25.97 -37.27 -9.70
N PHE A 931 25.03 -36.69 -8.96
CA PHE A 931 23.90 -35.97 -9.55
C PHE A 931 23.35 -34.90 -8.60
N LYS A 932 22.70 -33.87 -9.16
CA LYS A 932 22.04 -32.84 -8.36
C LYS A 932 20.77 -33.39 -7.71
N THR A 933 20.65 -33.19 -6.40
CA THR A 933 19.48 -33.60 -5.62
C THR A 933 18.40 -32.52 -5.63
N PHE A 934 17.22 -32.88 -5.11
CA PHE A 934 16.08 -31.98 -4.98
C PHE A 934 16.43 -30.74 -4.15
N ASP A 935 17.10 -30.92 -3.01
CA ASP A 935 17.45 -29.82 -2.11
C ASP A 935 18.46 -28.86 -2.76
N VAL A 936 19.46 -29.35 -3.49
CA VAL A 936 20.45 -28.51 -4.18
C VAL A 936 19.79 -27.66 -5.26
N ILE A 937 18.95 -28.25 -6.11
CA ILE A 937 18.26 -27.51 -7.18
C ILE A 937 17.28 -26.51 -6.59
N LEU A 938 16.55 -26.89 -5.52
CA LEU A 938 15.66 -25.97 -4.83
C LEU A 938 16.44 -24.80 -4.21
N HIS A 939 17.61 -25.03 -3.63
CA HIS A 939 18.44 -23.97 -3.10
C HIS A 939 18.92 -23.00 -4.19
N GLU A 940 19.47 -23.50 -5.29
CA GLU A 940 19.91 -22.68 -6.43
C GLU A 940 18.76 -21.84 -7.00
N LEU A 941 17.56 -22.42 -7.12
CA LEU A 941 16.34 -21.72 -7.54
C LEU A 941 16.00 -20.55 -6.58
N LEU A 942 15.99 -20.82 -5.28
CA LEU A 942 15.62 -19.82 -4.28
C LEU A 942 16.63 -18.69 -4.20
N GLU A 943 17.93 -18.98 -4.29
CA GLU A 943 18.98 -17.95 -4.31
C GLU A 943 18.89 -17.07 -5.55
N ARG A 944 18.66 -17.67 -6.72
CA ARG A 944 18.43 -16.89 -7.95
C ARG A 944 17.22 -15.97 -7.81
N LYS A 945 16.14 -16.45 -7.18
CA LYS A 945 14.95 -15.63 -6.91
C LYS A 945 15.21 -14.51 -5.91
N ARG A 946 15.98 -14.77 -4.85
CA ARG A 946 16.36 -13.75 -3.84
C ARG A 946 17.21 -12.64 -4.46
N GLN A 947 18.22 -12.99 -5.26
CA GLN A 947 19.10 -12.03 -5.94
C GLN A 947 18.30 -11.06 -6.84
N LEU A 948 17.31 -11.58 -7.57
CA LEU A 948 16.43 -10.75 -8.40
C LEU A 948 15.51 -9.83 -7.58
N SER A 949 15.11 -10.25 -6.38
CA SER A 949 14.20 -9.51 -5.50
C SER A 949 14.89 -8.51 -4.55
N GLN A 950 16.16 -8.70 -4.21
CA GLN A 950 16.86 -7.84 -3.24
C GLN A 950 17.26 -6.49 -3.83
N ASP A 951 17.58 -6.45 -5.12
CA ASP A 951 18.09 -5.23 -5.76
C ASP A 951 16.99 -4.29 -6.27
N THR A 952 15.74 -4.76 -6.36
CA THR A 952 14.68 -4.05 -7.09
C THR A 952 13.27 -4.48 -6.65
N LEU A 953 12.23 -3.65 -6.82
CA LEU A 953 10.80 -3.92 -6.47
C LEU A 953 10.17 -5.11 -7.25
N PHE A 954 10.94 -6.06 -7.78
CA PHE A 954 10.51 -6.92 -8.87
C PHE A 954 9.96 -8.28 -8.46
N PRO A 955 9.07 -8.83 -9.30
CA PRO A 955 8.57 -10.18 -9.16
C PRO A 955 9.58 -11.22 -9.61
N THR A 956 9.49 -12.40 -8.99
CA THR A 956 10.31 -13.57 -9.33
C THR A 956 9.83 -14.33 -10.57
N GLU A 957 8.87 -13.79 -11.32
CA GLU A 957 8.25 -14.40 -12.51
C GLU A 957 9.27 -14.86 -13.57
N ARG A 958 10.33 -14.07 -13.85
CA ARG A 958 11.43 -14.48 -14.75
C ARG A 958 12.22 -15.70 -14.27
N ALA A 959 12.15 -16.02 -12.99
CA ALA A 959 12.87 -17.12 -12.34
C ALA A 959 11.93 -18.27 -11.93
N GLU A 960 10.67 -18.28 -12.36
CA GLU A 960 9.81 -19.45 -12.19
C GLU A 960 10.24 -20.59 -13.12
N VAL A 961 10.97 -21.55 -12.57
CA VAL A 961 11.30 -22.80 -13.26
C VAL A 961 10.05 -23.68 -13.35
N LYS A 962 9.71 -24.13 -14.56
CA LYS A 962 8.56 -25.04 -14.76
C LYS A 962 8.87 -26.40 -14.12
N PRO A 963 7.86 -27.13 -13.59
CA PRO A 963 8.09 -28.48 -13.04
C PRO A 963 8.84 -29.44 -13.97
N ALA A 964 8.62 -29.31 -15.29
CA ALA A 964 9.33 -30.10 -16.30
C ALA A 964 10.80 -29.69 -16.45
N GLU A 965 11.11 -28.40 -16.37
CA GLU A 965 12.49 -27.88 -16.39
C GLU A 965 13.23 -28.31 -15.12
N PHE A 966 12.58 -28.18 -13.95
CA PHE A 966 13.12 -28.64 -12.67
C PHE A 966 13.43 -30.14 -12.68
N LEU A 967 12.51 -30.96 -13.22
CA LEU A 967 12.75 -32.40 -13.37
C LEU A 967 13.84 -32.70 -14.42
N SER A 968 13.93 -31.93 -15.48
CA SER A 968 15.02 -32.09 -16.46
C SER A 968 16.37 -31.83 -15.81
N GLU A 969 16.48 -30.88 -14.89
CA GLU A 969 17.72 -30.63 -14.14
C GLU A 969 18.05 -31.77 -13.17
N LEU A 970 17.05 -32.38 -12.53
CA LEU A 970 17.23 -33.60 -11.72
C LEU A 970 17.69 -34.81 -12.53
N GLN A 971 17.33 -34.86 -13.82
CA GLN A 971 17.68 -35.96 -14.73
C GLN A 971 18.99 -35.72 -15.50
N LYS A 972 19.51 -34.49 -15.50
CA LYS A 972 20.83 -34.19 -16.04
C LYS A 972 21.86 -34.85 -15.15
N THR A 973 22.52 -35.87 -15.68
CA THR A 973 23.82 -36.26 -15.17
C THR A 973 24.74 -35.06 -15.41
N PRO A 974 25.45 -34.53 -14.40
CA PRO A 974 26.50 -33.57 -14.66
C PRO A 974 27.43 -34.20 -15.72
N PRO A 975 27.88 -33.45 -16.74
CA PRO A 975 28.89 -33.97 -17.64
C PRO A 975 30.04 -34.42 -16.75
N GLU A 976 30.40 -35.71 -16.79
CA GLU A 976 31.53 -36.22 -16.02
C GLU A 976 32.71 -35.27 -16.26
N PRO A 977 33.22 -34.55 -15.25
CA PRO A 977 34.49 -33.88 -15.43
C PRO A 977 35.49 -35.02 -15.54
N LYS A 978 35.91 -35.35 -16.76
CA LYS A 978 37.10 -36.16 -16.99
C LYS A 978 38.28 -35.32 -16.52
N ILE A 979 38.57 -35.40 -15.22
CA ILE A 979 39.64 -34.65 -14.57
C ILE A 979 40.95 -34.99 -15.31
N GLY A 980 41.49 -34.01 -16.03
CA GLY A 980 42.77 -34.10 -16.74
C GLY A 980 42.70 -34.30 -18.26
N SER A 981 41.53 -34.53 -18.88
CA SER A 981 41.43 -34.53 -20.34
C SER A 981 41.23 -33.12 -20.92
N PRO A 982 41.75 -32.81 -22.12
CA PRO A 982 41.43 -31.58 -22.82
C PRO A 982 39.92 -31.45 -23.03
N LEU A 983 39.41 -30.22 -22.87
CA LEU A 983 38.04 -29.86 -23.22
C LEU A 983 37.79 -30.13 -24.71
N THR A 984 36.64 -30.70 -25.03
CA THR A 984 36.11 -30.77 -26.39
C THR A 984 35.33 -29.50 -26.72
N ILE A 985 35.00 -29.28 -28.00
CA ILE A 985 34.17 -28.11 -28.37
C ILE A 985 32.75 -28.24 -27.82
N GLU A 986 32.25 -29.47 -27.66
CA GLU A 986 30.98 -29.76 -26.99
C GLU A 986 31.04 -29.34 -25.51
N ASP A 987 32.12 -29.67 -24.78
CA ASP A 987 32.29 -29.24 -23.39
C ASP A 987 32.35 -27.71 -23.27
N VAL A 988 33.04 -27.06 -24.22
CA VAL A 988 33.17 -25.59 -24.30
C VAL A 988 31.83 -24.91 -24.59
N ASP A 989 30.99 -25.52 -25.43
CA ASP A 989 29.64 -25.01 -25.72
C ASP A 989 28.70 -25.10 -24.51
N GLU A 990 28.96 -26.01 -23.58
CA GLU A 990 28.18 -26.22 -22.35
C GLU A 990 28.66 -25.42 -21.14
N LEU A 991 29.84 -24.79 -21.20
CA LEU A 991 30.38 -23.95 -20.13
C LEU A 991 29.36 -22.87 -19.70
N ASP A 992 29.40 -22.49 -18.43
CA ASP A 992 28.73 -21.29 -17.94
C ASP A 992 29.38 -20.02 -18.53
N PRO A 993 28.63 -18.94 -18.81
CA PRO A 993 29.18 -17.74 -19.45
C PRO A 993 30.46 -17.23 -18.80
N ARG A 994 30.56 -17.23 -17.46
CA ARG A 994 31.78 -16.79 -16.79
C ARG A 994 32.93 -17.76 -17.01
N PHE A 995 32.66 -19.06 -16.92
CA PHE A 995 33.68 -20.06 -17.21
C PHE A 995 34.10 -20.08 -18.69
N PHE A 996 33.21 -19.66 -19.60
CA PHE A 996 33.53 -19.47 -21.00
C PHE A 996 34.46 -18.28 -21.23
N GLU A 997 34.26 -17.15 -20.52
CA GLU A 997 35.21 -16.02 -20.51
C GLU A 997 36.59 -16.44 -19.97
N VAL A 998 36.61 -17.16 -18.83
CA VAL A 998 37.84 -17.69 -18.23
C VAL A 998 38.53 -18.67 -19.18
N PHE A 999 37.77 -19.50 -19.88
CA PHE A 999 38.29 -20.42 -20.89
C PHE A 999 38.96 -19.68 -22.04
N ILE A 1000 38.35 -18.59 -22.55
CA ILE A 1000 38.96 -17.76 -23.58
C ILE A 1000 40.26 -17.11 -23.05
N ALA A 1001 40.26 -16.57 -21.83
CA ALA A 1001 41.48 -16.04 -21.22
C ALA A 1001 42.58 -17.10 -21.10
N THR A 1002 42.22 -18.30 -20.64
CA THR A 1002 43.12 -19.47 -20.53
C THR A 1002 43.70 -19.85 -21.90
N LEU A 1003 42.91 -19.78 -22.97
CA LEU A 1003 43.35 -20.07 -24.34
C LEU A 1003 44.43 -19.08 -24.79
N PHE A 1004 44.26 -17.78 -24.53
CA PHE A 1004 45.29 -16.76 -24.80
C PHE A 1004 46.51 -16.91 -23.90
N GLN A 1005 46.32 -17.29 -22.63
CA GLN A 1005 47.43 -17.58 -21.71
C GLN A 1005 48.28 -18.76 -22.23
N ARG A 1006 47.65 -19.81 -22.75
CA ARG A 1006 48.34 -20.97 -23.37
C ARG A 1006 49.06 -20.62 -24.67
N GLN A 1007 48.65 -19.54 -25.35
CA GLN A 1007 49.36 -18.98 -26.50
C GLN A 1007 50.59 -18.15 -26.09
N GLY A 1008 50.81 -17.93 -24.79
CA GLY A 1008 51.96 -17.21 -24.24
C GLY A 1008 51.70 -15.74 -23.93
N TYR A 1009 50.44 -15.28 -23.98
CA TYR A 1009 50.09 -13.91 -23.62
C TYR A 1009 49.87 -13.74 -22.11
N HIS A 1010 50.09 -12.52 -21.62
CA HIS A 1010 49.66 -12.12 -20.29
C HIS A 1010 48.20 -11.67 -20.34
N VAL A 1011 47.33 -12.29 -19.55
CA VAL A 1011 45.88 -12.06 -19.57
C VAL A 1011 45.38 -11.57 -18.21
N GLU A 1012 44.40 -10.67 -18.22
CA GLU A 1012 43.67 -10.19 -17.06
C GLU A 1012 42.16 -10.35 -17.33
N LEU A 1013 41.42 -10.90 -16.37
CA LEU A 1013 39.97 -11.02 -16.43
C LEU A 1013 39.32 -9.78 -15.80
N THR A 1014 38.31 -9.22 -16.46
CA THR A 1014 37.58 -8.08 -15.89
C THR A 1014 36.58 -8.54 -14.81
N PRO A 1015 36.16 -7.64 -13.90
CA PRO A 1015 35.16 -7.96 -12.86
C PRO A 1015 33.81 -8.35 -13.46
N THR A 1016 33.02 -9.17 -12.77
CA THR A 1016 31.70 -9.63 -13.23
C THR A 1016 30.62 -8.52 -13.28
N SER A 1017 30.89 -7.35 -12.69
CA SER A 1017 30.05 -6.16 -12.82
C SER A 1017 30.91 -4.90 -12.94
N GLY A 1018 30.49 -3.95 -13.79
CA GLY A 1018 31.23 -2.71 -14.01
C GLY A 1018 32.42 -2.83 -14.98
N ASP A 1019 32.47 -3.88 -15.78
CA ASP A 1019 33.53 -4.18 -16.76
C ASP A 1019 33.62 -3.22 -17.96
N LYS A 1020 32.65 -2.30 -18.09
CA LYS A 1020 32.55 -1.32 -19.18
C LYS A 1020 32.47 -1.93 -20.59
N GLY A 1021 32.12 -3.22 -20.72
CA GLY A 1021 31.96 -3.91 -22.00
C GLY A 1021 33.22 -4.58 -22.56
N ALA A 1022 34.15 -5.02 -21.70
CA ALA A 1022 35.24 -5.92 -22.06
C ALA A 1022 35.36 -7.03 -21.02
N ASP A 1023 35.48 -8.29 -21.43
CA ASP A 1023 35.50 -9.46 -20.53
C ASP A 1023 36.94 -9.96 -20.27
N VAL A 1024 37.83 -9.83 -21.25
CA VAL A 1024 39.23 -10.27 -21.17
C VAL A 1024 40.17 -9.20 -21.72
N ILE A 1025 41.22 -8.89 -20.98
CA ILE A 1025 42.31 -8.00 -21.38
C ILE A 1025 43.54 -8.86 -21.66
N VAL A 1026 44.13 -8.71 -22.84
CA VAL A 1026 45.35 -9.40 -23.23
C VAL A 1026 46.44 -8.36 -23.46
N HIS A 1027 47.49 -8.39 -22.64
CA HIS A 1027 48.60 -7.46 -22.74
C HIS A 1027 49.59 -7.92 -23.82
N GLY A 1028 50.21 -6.95 -24.50
CA GLY A 1028 51.29 -7.20 -25.45
C GLY A 1028 52.52 -7.84 -24.79
N ALA A 1029 53.40 -8.43 -25.60
CA ALA A 1029 54.66 -8.96 -25.09
C ALA A 1029 55.51 -7.82 -24.46
N ARG A 1030 56.40 -8.14 -23.51
CA ARG A 1030 57.25 -7.12 -22.84
C ARG A 1030 57.99 -6.26 -23.87
N GLY A 1031 57.58 -4.99 -23.99
CA GLY A 1031 58.13 -4.01 -24.94
C GLY A 1031 57.19 -3.60 -26.08
N GLU A 1032 56.02 -4.26 -26.24
CA GLU A 1032 54.98 -3.87 -27.19
C GLU A 1032 53.90 -3.01 -26.51
N ASN A 1033 53.66 -1.81 -27.03
CA ASN A 1033 52.63 -0.91 -26.50
C ASN A 1033 51.24 -1.16 -27.12
N SER A 1034 50.94 -2.43 -27.44
CA SER A 1034 49.68 -2.87 -28.05
C SER A 1034 49.19 -4.20 -27.49
N GLY A 1035 47.91 -4.29 -27.12
CA GLY A 1035 47.26 -5.51 -26.64
C GLY A 1035 45.93 -5.81 -27.34
N PHE A 1036 45.19 -6.82 -26.85
CA PHE A 1036 43.81 -7.10 -27.27
C PHE A 1036 42.83 -6.82 -26.13
N LEU A 1037 41.72 -6.18 -26.48
CA LEU A 1037 40.59 -6.02 -25.58
C LEU A 1037 39.45 -6.87 -26.13
N ILE A 1038 38.99 -7.85 -25.35
CA ILE A 1038 38.14 -8.93 -25.86
C ILE A 1038 36.77 -8.89 -25.17
N GLN A 1039 35.70 -8.80 -25.97
CA GLN A 1039 34.36 -9.14 -25.54
C GLN A 1039 34.02 -10.56 -25.97
N VAL A 1040 33.55 -11.37 -25.04
CA VAL A 1040 33.16 -12.75 -25.23
C VAL A 1040 31.63 -12.85 -25.18
N LYS A 1041 31.02 -13.56 -26.14
CA LYS A 1041 29.58 -13.84 -26.14
C LYS A 1041 29.31 -15.32 -26.38
N GLN A 1042 28.78 -15.99 -25.35
CA GLN A 1042 28.34 -17.38 -25.45
C GLN A 1042 26.83 -17.48 -25.72
N ARG A 1043 26.40 -18.45 -26.52
CA ARG A 1043 24.98 -18.78 -26.75
C ARG A 1043 24.75 -20.29 -26.67
N ARG A 1044 23.93 -20.72 -25.69
CA ARG A 1044 23.60 -22.13 -25.43
C ARG A 1044 22.52 -22.69 -26.37
N VAL A 1045 21.44 -21.96 -26.66
CA VAL A 1045 20.31 -22.41 -27.52
C VAL A 1045 19.93 -21.36 -28.56
N GLY A 1046 20.14 -21.65 -29.86
CA GLY A 1046 19.68 -20.82 -30.98
C GLY A 1046 20.21 -19.37 -31.02
N GLY A 1047 20.05 -18.70 -32.16
CA GLY A 1047 20.38 -17.27 -32.32
C GLY A 1047 21.84 -16.95 -32.68
N LYS A 1048 22.03 -15.76 -33.27
CA LYS A 1048 23.32 -15.20 -33.67
C LYS A 1048 23.58 -13.91 -32.88
N PRO A 1049 24.80 -13.65 -32.36
CA PRO A 1049 25.10 -12.36 -31.74
C PRO A 1049 24.83 -11.21 -32.72
N LYS A 1050 24.06 -10.22 -32.24
CA LYS A 1050 23.74 -8.97 -32.96
C LYS A 1050 24.91 -7.98 -32.80
N ASN A 1051 24.67 -6.70 -33.02
CA ASN A 1051 25.66 -5.62 -32.97
C ASN A 1051 26.10 -5.19 -31.55
N GLU A 1052 25.38 -5.60 -30.50
CA GLU A 1052 25.66 -5.23 -29.09
C GLU A 1052 27.12 -5.45 -28.68
N ALA A 1053 27.68 -6.64 -28.88
CA ALA A 1053 29.05 -6.97 -28.48
C ALA A 1053 30.12 -6.11 -29.16
N VAL A 1054 29.83 -5.63 -30.38
CA VAL A 1054 30.72 -4.73 -31.12
C VAL A 1054 30.63 -3.32 -30.53
N ASN A 1055 29.43 -2.85 -30.16
CA ASN A 1055 29.26 -1.55 -29.52
C ASN A 1055 29.89 -1.51 -28.11
N GLU A 1056 29.71 -2.58 -27.33
CA GLU A 1056 30.29 -2.72 -25.99
C GLU A 1056 31.82 -2.58 -26.03
N ILE A 1057 32.50 -3.34 -26.89
CA ILE A 1057 33.96 -3.32 -26.93
C ILE A 1057 34.53 -2.00 -27.49
N ILE A 1058 33.79 -1.33 -28.37
CA ILE A 1058 34.15 0.01 -28.86
C ILE A 1058 34.02 1.05 -27.75
N ALA A 1059 32.95 0.97 -26.95
CA ALA A 1059 32.74 1.87 -25.81
C ALA A 1059 33.75 1.62 -24.68
N ALA A 1060 34.16 0.36 -24.47
CA ALA A 1060 35.14 -0.03 -23.48
C ALA A 1060 36.55 0.50 -23.79
N LYS A 1061 36.91 0.55 -25.07
CA LYS A 1061 38.29 0.79 -25.53
C LYS A 1061 38.93 2.08 -24.96
N PRO A 1062 38.32 3.28 -25.04
CA PRO A 1062 38.95 4.50 -24.53
C PRO A 1062 39.29 4.44 -23.04
N PHE A 1063 38.39 3.85 -22.23
CA PHE A 1063 38.58 3.71 -20.79
C PHE A 1063 39.79 2.83 -20.46
N TYR A 1064 39.92 1.69 -21.14
CA TYR A 1064 41.02 0.76 -20.90
C TYR A 1064 42.35 1.24 -21.48
N GLU A 1065 42.34 1.95 -22.62
CA GLU A 1065 43.55 2.59 -23.16
C GLU A 1065 44.08 3.68 -22.21
N GLU A 1066 43.20 4.46 -21.60
CA GLU A 1066 43.57 5.44 -20.55
C GLU A 1066 44.11 4.75 -19.30
N LYS A 1067 43.42 3.71 -18.80
CA LYS A 1067 43.80 2.99 -17.58
C LYS A 1067 45.20 2.36 -17.65
N TYR A 1068 45.55 1.74 -18.79
CA TYR A 1068 46.81 1.00 -18.94
C TYR A 1068 47.88 1.73 -19.77
N GLY A 1069 47.59 2.93 -20.29
CA GLY A 1069 48.52 3.70 -21.13
C GLY A 1069 48.99 2.94 -22.38
N THR A 1070 48.19 1.98 -22.84
CA THR A 1070 48.51 1.01 -23.91
C THR A 1070 47.40 1.04 -24.96
N THR A 1071 47.73 0.88 -26.24
CA THR A 1071 46.71 0.82 -27.30
C THR A 1071 46.11 -0.59 -27.40
N PHE A 1072 44.80 -0.71 -27.56
CA PHE A 1072 44.14 -2.01 -27.64
C PHE A 1072 43.44 -2.24 -28.98
N LYS A 1073 43.61 -3.45 -29.52
CA LYS A 1073 42.83 -3.95 -30.65
C LYS A 1073 41.54 -4.57 -30.11
N PRO A 1074 40.35 -4.05 -30.46
CA PRO A 1074 39.09 -4.61 -30.02
C PRO A 1074 38.80 -5.93 -30.74
N VAL A 1075 38.42 -6.95 -29.97
CA VAL A 1075 38.12 -8.30 -30.44
C VAL A 1075 36.78 -8.76 -29.88
N VAL A 1076 35.98 -9.44 -30.69
CA VAL A 1076 34.76 -10.12 -30.24
C VAL A 1076 34.85 -11.62 -30.54
N ILE A 1077 34.66 -12.45 -29.52
CA ILE A 1077 34.74 -13.92 -29.64
C ILE A 1077 33.39 -14.55 -29.28
N THR A 1078 32.93 -15.51 -30.08
CA THR A 1078 31.70 -16.24 -29.79
C THR A 1078 31.81 -17.71 -30.18
N ASN A 1079 31.09 -18.57 -29.46
CA ASN A 1079 30.93 -19.97 -29.82
C ASN A 1079 29.89 -20.21 -30.95
N ARG A 1080 29.39 -19.15 -31.60
CA ARG A 1080 28.43 -19.22 -32.72
C ARG A 1080 28.94 -18.43 -33.95
N THR A 1081 28.02 -18.05 -34.83
CA THR A 1081 28.30 -17.20 -36.01
C THR A 1081 27.65 -15.83 -35.83
N PHE A 1082 28.29 -14.77 -36.30
CA PHE A 1082 27.77 -13.41 -36.19
C PHE A 1082 26.70 -13.10 -37.25
N THR A 1083 25.83 -12.12 -36.96
CA THR A 1083 24.87 -11.59 -37.93
C THR A 1083 25.54 -10.75 -39.03
N LYS A 1084 24.88 -10.57 -40.18
CA LYS A 1084 25.38 -9.71 -41.28
C LYS A 1084 25.60 -8.27 -40.82
N GLU A 1085 24.74 -7.76 -39.93
CA GLU A 1085 24.83 -6.41 -39.36
C GLU A 1085 26.05 -6.26 -38.44
N ALA A 1086 26.28 -7.22 -37.53
CA ALA A 1086 27.46 -7.22 -36.67
C ALA A 1086 28.76 -7.24 -37.48
N ARG A 1087 28.81 -8.03 -38.57
CA ARG A 1087 29.96 -8.06 -39.49
C ARG A 1087 30.16 -6.75 -40.26
N ARG A 1088 29.10 -6.01 -40.56
CA ARG A 1088 29.20 -4.69 -41.21
C ARG A 1088 29.76 -3.66 -40.22
N LEU A 1089 29.25 -3.69 -38.99
CA LEU A 1089 29.66 -2.78 -37.93
C LEU A 1089 31.12 -2.99 -37.51
N SER A 1090 31.56 -4.24 -37.40
CA SER A 1090 32.94 -4.57 -37.04
C SER A 1090 33.95 -4.08 -38.08
N ARG A 1091 33.65 -4.22 -39.37
CA ARG A 1091 34.47 -3.67 -40.48
C ARG A 1091 34.59 -2.15 -40.42
N THR A 1092 33.52 -1.48 -40.01
CA THR A 1092 33.50 -0.01 -39.93
C THR A 1092 34.34 0.51 -38.78
N ASN A 1093 34.46 -0.27 -37.69
CA ASN A 1093 35.13 0.13 -36.45
C ASN A 1093 36.43 -0.66 -36.18
N GLU A 1094 36.95 -1.36 -37.19
CA GLU A 1094 38.19 -2.16 -37.11
C GLU A 1094 38.21 -3.20 -35.98
N VAL A 1095 37.05 -3.79 -35.66
CA VAL A 1095 36.90 -4.83 -34.61
C VAL A 1095 37.16 -6.22 -35.21
N GLN A 1096 38.09 -6.97 -34.62
CA GLN A 1096 38.35 -8.35 -35.03
C GLN A 1096 37.26 -9.28 -34.49
N MET A 1097 36.86 -10.29 -35.26
CA MET A 1097 35.79 -11.22 -34.89
C MET A 1097 36.27 -12.66 -35.04
N TYR A 1098 36.09 -13.45 -33.98
CA TYR A 1098 36.39 -14.88 -33.98
C TYR A 1098 35.12 -15.67 -33.65
N GLU A 1099 34.80 -16.64 -34.51
CA GLU A 1099 33.61 -17.50 -34.43
C GLU A 1099 34.01 -18.90 -33.95
N ARG A 1100 33.01 -19.79 -33.78
CA ARG A 1100 33.21 -21.17 -33.28
C ARG A 1100 34.37 -21.92 -33.95
N GLU A 1101 34.55 -21.76 -35.26
CA GLU A 1101 35.63 -22.43 -36.01
C GLU A 1101 37.03 -22.04 -35.51
N TRP A 1102 37.23 -20.76 -35.15
CA TRP A 1102 38.50 -20.30 -34.58
C TRP A 1102 38.76 -20.95 -33.22
N ILE A 1103 37.73 -21.13 -32.39
CA ILE A 1103 37.86 -21.82 -31.10
C ILE A 1103 38.26 -23.28 -31.32
N ILE A 1104 37.64 -23.97 -32.29
CA ILE A 1104 37.97 -25.35 -32.63
C ILE A 1104 39.44 -25.49 -33.07
N GLU A 1105 39.92 -24.59 -33.93
CA GLU A 1105 41.30 -24.60 -34.41
C GLU A 1105 42.30 -24.34 -33.27
N ASN A 1106 42.02 -23.34 -32.43
CA ASN A 1106 42.90 -23.00 -31.32
C ASN A 1106 42.89 -24.05 -30.22
N LEU A 1107 41.76 -24.71 -29.96
CA LEU A 1107 41.68 -25.79 -28.98
C LEU A 1107 42.47 -27.04 -29.42
N LYS A 1108 42.57 -27.29 -30.74
CA LYS A 1108 43.44 -28.34 -31.30
C LYS A 1108 44.93 -28.01 -31.13
N GLN A 1109 45.30 -26.75 -31.31
CA GLN A 1109 46.70 -26.30 -31.23
C GLN A 1109 47.18 -26.06 -29.80
N TYR A 1110 46.27 -25.61 -28.92
CA TYR A 1110 46.51 -25.28 -27.52
C TYR A 1110 45.46 -25.97 -26.64
N PRO A 1111 45.65 -27.27 -26.31
CA PRO A 1111 44.69 -28.01 -25.49
C PRO A 1111 44.53 -27.38 -24.10
N VAL A 1112 43.30 -27.09 -23.71
CA VAL A 1112 42.92 -26.53 -22.41
C VAL A 1112 42.13 -27.57 -21.62
N THR A 1113 42.49 -27.81 -20.36
CA THR A 1113 41.75 -28.71 -19.45
C THR A 1113 40.90 -27.90 -18.47
N TRP A 1114 39.93 -28.54 -17.83
CA TRP A 1114 39.16 -27.93 -16.73
C TRP A 1114 40.05 -27.41 -15.57
N ILE A 1115 41.18 -28.07 -15.31
CA ILE A 1115 42.15 -27.64 -14.28
C ILE A 1115 42.80 -26.32 -14.68
N ASP A 1116 43.06 -26.10 -15.97
CA ASP A 1116 43.64 -24.86 -16.48
C ASP A 1116 42.66 -23.69 -16.35
N VAL A 1117 41.39 -23.92 -16.69
CA VAL A 1117 40.32 -22.92 -16.54
C VAL A 1117 40.16 -22.51 -15.07
N ASN A 1118 40.07 -23.49 -14.17
CA ASN A 1118 40.00 -23.20 -12.73
C ASN A 1118 41.25 -22.47 -12.23
N ARG A 1119 42.45 -22.86 -12.67
CA ARG A 1119 43.69 -22.19 -12.26
C ARG A 1119 43.73 -20.73 -12.74
N CYS A 1120 43.32 -20.46 -13.98
CA CYS A 1120 43.27 -19.10 -14.53
C CYS A 1120 42.29 -18.22 -13.75
N GLN A 1121 41.15 -18.78 -13.30
CA GLN A 1121 40.18 -18.05 -12.47
C GLN A 1121 40.78 -17.50 -11.17
N PHE A 1122 41.69 -18.25 -10.54
CA PHE A 1122 42.33 -17.87 -9.27
C PHE A 1122 43.67 -17.14 -9.42
N GLN A 1123 44.19 -16.96 -10.64
CA GLN A 1123 45.47 -16.28 -10.89
C GLN A 1123 45.33 -14.77 -11.15
N THR A 1124 44.11 -14.26 -11.34
CA THR A 1124 43.82 -12.86 -11.69
C THR A 1124 43.01 -12.13 -10.61
N VAL A 1125 43.41 -12.29 -9.34
CA VAL A 1125 43.01 -11.39 -8.24
C VAL A 1125 44.19 -10.50 -7.86
#